data_AF-A0A850GA14-F1
#
_entry.id   AF-A0A850GA14-F1
#
_cell.length_a   1.000
_cell.length_b   1.000
_cell.length_c   1.000
_cell.angle_alpha   90.00
_cell.angle_beta   90.00
_cell.angle_gamma   90.00
#
_symmetry.space_group_name_H-M   'P 1'
#
loop_
_entity.id
_entity.type
_entity.pdbx_description
1 polymer ?
#
loop_
_entity_poly.entity_id
_entity_poly.type
_entity_poly.pdbx_seq_one_letter_code
_entity_poly.pdbx_strand_id
1 'polypeptide(L)'
;MARVRAPRFRASGTVHHKDVAWKILLWVGVFDLGIAVLMGFLWVEIVAIADPRALVLLVFARAPFVGLWLWRALDPLRRVRAEGEATDAELLAADALLQRVCARFVLIYTLGWELSLAGVLVLAWLGVPAPVVFGPAELATSLVMMVSMAASCSLTHQVLHALLQPIHDRVGSEIVARGLAVQRPASSVGRALVVTIVAIVLTSLLGLFMVGGYVRLQGRRAAAVAEQRRLVEVAAARLGRGEHDAAPDLLEGVRVDGAEGIRVVGTEALPAVLAAQLELPQRPETLRGYDRHQTQASAAVELGEGRWLLTATTLDEHVGAMVLTVLVLTSLGVISGAMISLSLWSAQREQLEALDEATRRVVEVGDIRAFGRLTLTRDDEFGRLSQNFNRMLDMLEELAGAAGAVARGELDVEIGGRGELPDAFRGMVVQLDRAIAQIRSTAIELAAAAAEIQASTQEQEAAGDQQSYAVLMVSETITSLVGAAEDISREAGGVLGDAEQTLAATDAMVEKIAELGAYAEGIGGLLEGIREIADRSDLLALNGALEATRAGEAGRGFALVAAEMRRLAERVTSMVADVHARVTNIQAASAGTTAVTERSRALAQSTAAAAREIRALIERQGVETEAVATNIHQVADTVRASAAANSQTRATAEGLKLQADTLERLTRASE
;
A
#
# COMPACT_ATOMS: atom_id res chain seq x y z
N MET A 1 -8.99 -17.67 15.10
CA MET A 1 -9.73 -17.28 16.33
C MET A 1 -8.85 -17.49 17.56
N ALA A 2 -7.99 -16.54 17.89
CA ALA A 2 -7.30 -16.47 19.18
C ALA A 2 -7.68 -15.12 19.80
N ARG A 3 -8.50 -15.13 20.85
CA ARG A 3 -8.89 -13.93 21.59
C ARG A 3 -7.67 -13.41 22.35
N VAL A 4 -6.94 -12.48 21.75
CA VAL A 4 -5.95 -11.66 22.46
C VAL A 4 -6.74 -10.74 23.40
N ARG A 5 -6.69 -11.05 24.69
CA ARG A 5 -7.23 -10.17 25.75
C ARG A 5 -6.44 -8.87 25.71
N ALA A 6 -7.12 -7.78 25.38
CA ALA A 6 -6.63 -6.43 25.64
C ALA A 6 -6.25 -6.30 27.14
N PRO A 7 -5.14 -5.62 27.48
CA PRO A 7 -4.85 -5.31 28.86
C PRO A 7 -5.92 -4.36 29.38
N ARG A 8 -6.79 -4.87 30.27
CA ARG A 8 -7.69 -4.05 31.07
C ARG A 8 -6.81 -3.16 31.96
N PHE A 9 -6.67 -1.89 31.58
CA PHE A 9 -6.32 -0.86 32.55
C PHE A 9 -7.43 -0.82 33.60
N ARG A 10 -7.20 -1.50 34.72
CA ARG A 10 -7.95 -1.25 35.96
C ARG A 10 -7.53 0.14 36.42
N ALA A 11 -8.28 1.16 36.02
CA ALA A 11 -8.40 2.38 36.80
C ALA A 11 -9.18 2.02 38.08
N SER A 12 -8.53 1.32 39.02
CA SER A 12 -9.08 1.10 40.35
C SER A 12 -8.92 2.40 41.13
N GLY A 13 -9.96 3.21 41.07
CA GLY A 13 -10.09 4.46 41.79
C GLY A 13 -11.30 5.23 41.28
N THR A 14 -12.50 4.77 41.59
CA THR A 14 -13.72 5.58 41.45
C THR A 14 -13.62 6.74 42.44
N VAL A 15 -12.92 7.80 42.03
CA VAL A 15 -12.94 9.06 42.78
C VAL A 15 -14.28 9.70 42.46
N HIS A 16 -15.19 9.75 43.44
CA HIS A 16 -16.47 10.44 43.25
C HIS A 16 -16.19 11.92 42.90
N HIS A 17 -16.88 12.47 41.88
CA HIS A 17 -16.71 13.88 41.47
C HIS A 17 -16.96 14.87 42.62
N LYS A 18 -17.83 14.49 43.57
CA LYS A 18 -18.03 15.20 44.84
C LYS A 18 -16.75 15.21 45.68
N ASP A 19 -16.06 14.08 45.78
CA ASP A 19 -14.81 13.96 46.55
C ASP A 19 -13.66 14.72 45.92
N VAL A 20 -13.59 14.84 44.59
CA VAL A 20 -12.54 15.62 43.91
C VAL A 20 -12.71 17.11 44.17
N ALA A 21 -13.91 17.64 43.97
CA ALA A 21 -14.20 19.05 44.25
C ALA A 21 -13.96 19.39 45.74
N TRP A 22 -14.37 18.50 46.65
CA TRP A 22 -14.10 18.65 48.09
C TRP A 22 -12.62 18.56 48.43
N LYS A 23 -11.87 17.62 47.83
CA LYS A 23 -10.42 17.52 48.01
C LYS A 23 -9.68 18.75 47.53
N ILE A 24 -10.06 19.29 46.36
CA ILE A 24 -9.49 20.54 45.83
C ILE A 24 -9.80 21.70 46.78
N LEU A 25 -11.05 21.81 47.26
CA LEU A 25 -11.46 22.87 48.19
C LEU A 25 -10.69 22.81 49.52
N LEU A 26 -10.55 21.61 50.09
CA LEU A 26 -9.83 21.36 51.32
C LEU A 26 -8.33 21.68 51.17
N TRP A 27 -7.72 21.21 50.08
CA TRP A 27 -6.30 21.44 49.81
C TRP A 27 -5.98 22.91 49.57
N VAL A 28 -6.78 23.59 48.75
CA VAL A 28 -6.64 25.03 48.53
C VAL A 28 -6.78 25.76 49.86
N GLY A 29 -7.74 25.40 50.70
CA GLY A 29 -7.90 25.99 52.03
C GLY A 29 -6.71 25.75 52.98
N VAL A 30 -6.17 24.53 53.02
CA VAL A 30 -5.01 24.18 53.86
C VAL A 30 -3.73 24.87 53.36
N PHE A 31 -3.53 24.89 52.05
CA PHE A 31 -2.38 25.56 51.43
C PHE A 31 -2.45 27.07 51.66
N ASP A 32 -3.62 27.66 51.49
CA ASP A 32 -3.87 29.07 51.75
C ASP A 32 -3.62 29.44 53.22
N LEU A 33 -4.07 28.59 54.15
CA LEU A 33 -3.80 28.72 55.58
C LEU A 33 -2.31 28.59 55.91
N GLY A 34 -1.60 27.67 55.24
CA GLY A 34 -0.15 27.51 55.40
C GLY A 34 0.63 28.75 54.98
N ILE A 35 0.29 29.32 53.81
CA ILE A 35 0.88 30.57 53.33
C ILE A 35 0.50 31.74 54.21
N ALA A 36 -0.76 31.82 54.65
CA ALA A 36 -1.26 32.82 55.58
C ALA A 36 -0.47 32.85 56.89
N VAL A 37 -0.19 31.69 57.48
CA VAL A 37 0.58 31.56 58.73
C VAL A 37 2.05 31.91 58.50
N LEU A 38 2.66 31.41 57.42
CA LEU A 38 4.05 31.68 57.09
C LEU A 38 4.28 33.18 56.82
N MET A 39 3.43 33.77 55.98
CA MET A 39 3.48 35.20 55.66
C MET A 39 3.12 36.04 56.88
N GLY A 40 2.09 35.66 57.65
CA GLY A 40 1.73 36.36 58.88
C GLY A 40 2.86 36.43 59.89
N PHE A 41 3.61 35.34 60.05
CA PHE A 41 4.82 35.32 60.89
C PHE A 41 5.90 36.27 60.35
N LEU A 42 6.15 36.23 59.03
CA LEU A 42 7.11 37.12 58.37
C LEU A 42 6.71 38.61 58.51
N TRP A 43 5.41 38.92 58.43
CA TRP A 43 4.88 40.27 58.58
C TRP A 43 5.01 40.81 60.00
N VAL A 44 4.84 39.96 61.01
CA VAL A 44 4.96 40.34 62.43
C VAL A 44 6.42 40.58 62.82
N GLU A 45 7.33 39.70 62.40
CA GLU A 45 8.75 39.78 62.74
C GLU A 45 9.52 40.87 61.98
N ILE A 46 9.22 41.11 60.70
CA ILE A 46 10.03 42.01 59.87
C ILE A 46 9.51 43.45 59.89
N VAL A 47 8.21 43.65 60.02
CA VAL A 47 7.59 44.96 59.73
C VAL A 47 7.20 45.71 61.00
N ALA A 48 6.97 45.03 62.14
CA ALA A 48 6.47 45.66 63.37
C ALA A 48 5.23 46.56 63.20
N ILE A 49 4.51 46.45 62.07
CA ILE A 49 3.50 47.44 61.65
C ILE A 49 2.11 47.23 62.29
N ALA A 50 1.79 46.10 62.94
CA ALA A 50 0.44 45.93 63.49
C ALA A 50 0.33 44.87 64.59
N ASP A 51 -0.73 44.97 65.41
CA ASP A 51 -1.21 43.90 66.27
C ASP A 51 -1.36 42.62 65.41
N PRO A 52 -0.60 41.54 65.70
CA PRO A 52 -0.66 40.27 64.96
C PRO A 52 -2.08 39.75 64.75
N ARG A 53 -2.99 40.11 65.66
CA ARG A 53 -4.41 39.73 65.62
C ARG A 53 -5.15 40.34 64.43
N ALA A 54 -4.87 41.59 64.06
CA ALA A 54 -5.55 42.28 62.95
C ALA A 54 -5.15 41.69 61.59
N LEU A 55 -3.87 41.35 61.44
CA LEU A 55 -3.34 40.71 60.24
C LEU A 55 -3.91 39.29 60.08
N VAL A 56 -3.89 38.50 61.15
CA VAL A 56 -4.51 37.18 61.18
C VAL A 56 -6.00 37.30 60.81
N LEU A 57 -6.74 38.25 61.37
CA LEU A 57 -8.16 38.41 61.07
C LEU A 57 -8.44 38.71 59.58
N LEU A 58 -7.65 39.60 58.97
CA LEU A 58 -7.76 39.97 57.55
C LEU A 58 -7.40 38.82 56.61
N VAL A 59 -6.34 38.07 56.93
CA VAL A 59 -5.92 36.93 56.11
C VAL A 59 -6.91 35.77 56.22
N PHE A 60 -7.51 35.55 57.40
CA PHE A 60 -8.57 34.54 57.58
C PHE A 60 -9.90 34.97 56.96
N ALA A 61 -10.22 36.27 56.91
CA ALA A 61 -11.45 36.76 56.30
C ALA A 61 -11.54 36.46 54.79
N ARG A 62 -10.41 36.28 54.10
CA ARG A 62 -10.30 35.93 52.67
C ARG A 62 -10.69 34.49 52.34
N ALA A 63 -10.32 33.54 53.20
CA ALA A 63 -10.54 32.11 52.98
C ALA A 63 -11.99 31.72 52.63
N PRO A 64 -13.04 32.22 53.32
CA PRO A 64 -14.42 31.91 52.96
C PRO A 64 -14.84 32.46 51.57
N PHE A 65 -14.31 33.60 51.12
CA PHE A 65 -14.59 34.15 49.79
C PHE A 65 -13.98 33.30 48.67
N VAL A 66 -12.71 32.90 48.83
CA VAL A 66 -12.02 32.03 47.86
C VAL A 66 -12.67 30.64 47.83
N GLY A 67 -13.03 30.10 49.00
CA GLY A 67 -13.75 28.83 49.11
C GLY A 67 -15.13 28.86 48.44
N LEU A 68 -15.93 29.91 48.68
CA LEU A 68 -17.25 30.07 48.07
C LEU A 68 -17.16 30.26 46.55
N TRP A 69 -16.17 31.04 46.08
CA TRP A 69 -15.92 31.21 44.66
C TRP A 69 -15.54 29.88 44.00
N LEU A 70 -14.60 29.14 44.58
CA LEU A 70 -14.14 27.86 44.04
C LEU A 70 -15.27 26.83 44.03
N TRP A 71 -16.10 26.80 45.07
CA TRP A 71 -17.31 25.97 45.13
C TRP A 71 -18.28 26.25 43.99
N ARG A 72 -18.49 27.53 43.65
CA ARG A 72 -19.36 27.93 42.53
C ARG A 72 -18.69 27.70 41.17
N ALA A 73 -17.39 27.93 41.07
CA ALA A 73 -16.62 27.73 39.84
C ALA A 73 -16.59 26.25 39.44
N LEU A 74 -16.47 25.32 40.39
CA LEU A 74 -16.43 23.88 40.13
C LEU A 74 -17.81 23.26 39.84
N ASP A 75 -18.88 24.06 39.66
CA ASP A 75 -20.23 23.56 39.41
C ASP A 75 -20.37 22.70 38.13
N PRO A 76 -19.84 23.10 36.95
CA PRO A 76 -19.83 22.25 35.75
C PRO A 76 -19.20 20.87 35.97
N LEU A 77 -18.07 20.80 36.69
CA LEU A 77 -17.39 19.53 36.99
C LEU A 77 -18.19 18.63 37.93
N ARG A 78 -19.00 19.22 38.82
CA ARG A 78 -19.90 18.47 39.70
C ARG A 78 -21.14 17.94 38.99
N ARG A 79 -21.51 18.54 37.85
CA ARG A 79 -22.64 18.10 37.01
C ARG A 79 -22.27 16.91 36.12
N VAL A 80 -20.99 16.77 35.74
CA VAL A 80 -20.47 15.56 35.10
C VAL A 80 -20.60 14.39 36.09
N ARG A 81 -21.61 13.52 35.90
CA ARG A 81 -21.86 12.36 36.76
C ARG A 81 -20.94 11.19 36.40
N ALA A 82 -20.56 10.40 37.40
CA ALA A 82 -19.73 9.21 37.22
C ALA A 82 -20.46 8.04 36.53
N GLU A 83 -21.79 8.08 36.49
CA GLU A 83 -22.63 6.98 36.00
C GLU A 83 -23.50 7.47 34.84
N GLY A 84 -22.99 7.34 33.62
CA GLY A 84 -23.82 7.07 32.45
C GLY A 84 -23.88 8.13 31.35
N GLU A 85 -24.30 9.37 31.62
CA GLU A 85 -24.64 10.31 30.54
C GLU A 85 -24.34 11.76 30.95
N ALA A 86 -23.06 12.13 30.98
CA ALA A 86 -22.75 13.55 30.84
C ALA A 86 -23.18 13.97 29.43
N THR A 87 -24.07 14.94 29.32
CA THR A 87 -24.48 15.48 28.02
C THR A 87 -23.29 16.15 27.33
N ASP A 88 -23.30 16.23 26.01
CA ASP A 88 -22.22 16.88 25.26
C ASP A 88 -22.03 18.34 25.71
N ALA A 89 -23.13 19.01 26.08
CA ALA A 89 -23.11 20.35 26.66
C ALA A 89 -22.42 20.40 28.04
N GLU A 90 -22.60 19.40 28.89
CA GLU A 90 -21.93 19.30 30.20
C GLU A 90 -20.44 18.99 30.06
N LEU A 91 -20.06 18.12 29.11
CA LEU A 91 -18.65 17.83 28.81
C LEU A 91 -17.92 19.06 28.26
N LEU A 92 -18.54 19.77 27.31
CA LEU A 92 -17.99 21.02 26.77
C LEU A 92 -17.93 22.12 27.85
N ALA A 93 -18.92 22.21 28.74
CA ALA A 93 -18.90 23.15 29.86
C ALA A 93 -17.83 22.81 30.90
N ALA A 94 -17.59 21.51 31.17
CA ALA A 94 -16.54 21.05 32.06
C ALA A 94 -15.15 21.31 31.49
N ASP A 95 -14.93 21.06 30.19
CA ASP A 95 -13.69 21.41 29.50
C ASP A 95 -13.44 22.93 29.53
N ALA A 96 -14.44 23.74 29.13
CA ALA A 96 -14.33 25.20 29.13
C ALA A 96 -14.10 25.78 30.54
N LEU A 97 -14.52 25.07 31.59
CA LEU A 97 -14.18 25.40 32.96
C LEU A 97 -12.73 25.04 33.28
N LEU A 98 -12.31 23.80 33.03
CA LEU A 98 -10.95 23.30 33.33
C LEU A 98 -9.88 24.18 32.68
N GLN A 99 -10.13 24.64 31.45
CA GLN A 99 -9.23 25.57 30.74
C GLN A 99 -9.08 26.93 31.43
N ARG A 100 -10.10 27.40 32.15
CA ARG A 100 -10.14 28.77 32.73
C ARG A 100 -9.98 28.81 34.23
N VAL A 101 -10.24 27.71 34.94
CA VAL A 101 -10.33 27.68 36.40
C VAL A 101 -8.99 28.00 37.05
N CYS A 102 -7.87 27.48 36.53
CA CYS A 102 -6.54 27.78 37.05
C CYS A 102 -6.19 29.26 36.93
N ALA A 103 -6.40 29.84 35.74
CA ALA A 103 -6.09 31.26 35.49
C ALA A 103 -6.98 32.20 36.32
N ARG A 104 -8.28 31.92 36.40
CA ARG A 104 -9.23 32.71 37.21
C ARG A 104 -8.96 32.57 38.70
N PHE A 105 -8.62 31.37 39.16
CA PHE A 105 -8.26 31.12 40.55
C PHE A 105 -7.03 31.96 40.93
N VAL A 106 -5.96 31.91 40.12
CA VAL A 106 -4.76 32.71 40.38
C VAL A 106 -5.10 34.19 40.42
N LEU A 107 -5.86 34.71 39.44
CA LEU A 107 -6.25 36.12 39.41
C LEU A 107 -7.00 36.55 40.68
N ILE A 108 -8.00 35.77 41.10
CA ILE A 108 -8.82 36.07 42.28
C ILE A 108 -8.00 35.93 43.56
N TYR A 109 -7.13 34.93 43.62
CA TYR A 109 -6.22 34.70 44.72
C TYR A 109 -5.24 35.88 44.86
N THR A 110 -4.63 36.35 43.76
CA THR A 110 -3.76 37.53 43.74
C THR A 110 -4.50 38.79 44.16
N LEU A 111 -5.67 39.07 43.56
CA LEU A 111 -6.49 40.23 43.91
C LEU A 111 -6.92 40.20 45.39
N GLY A 112 -7.24 39.02 45.92
CA GLY A 112 -7.60 38.86 47.32
C GLY A 112 -6.47 39.25 48.27
N TRP A 113 -5.22 38.93 47.91
CA TRP A 113 -4.06 39.37 48.66
C TRP A 113 -3.79 40.88 48.52
N GLU A 114 -3.91 41.44 47.32
CA GLU A 114 -3.76 42.89 47.07
C GLU A 114 -4.80 43.71 47.86
N LEU A 115 -6.06 43.26 47.87
CA LEU A 115 -7.13 43.85 48.68
C LEU A 115 -6.87 43.75 50.18
N SER A 116 -6.29 42.63 50.64
CA SER A 116 -5.90 42.45 52.04
C SER A 116 -4.80 43.44 52.42
N LEU A 117 -3.79 43.61 51.56
CA LEU A 117 -2.71 44.58 51.73
C LEU A 117 -3.24 46.02 51.74
N ALA A 118 -4.10 46.37 50.79
CA ALA A 118 -4.75 47.67 50.74
C ALA A 118 -5.61 47.92 52.00
N GLY A 119 -6.30 46.90 52.51
CA GLY A 119 -7.06 46.96 53.75
C GLY A 119 -6.17 47.26 54.97
N VAL A 120 -5.00 46.63 55.08
CA VAL A 120 -4.01 46.94 56.12
C VAL A 120 -3.53 48.39 56.00
N LEU A 121 -3.24 48.86 54.79
CA LEU A 121 -2.81 50.26 54.56
C LEU A 121 -3.90 51.28 54.92
N VAL A 122 -5.17 50.97 54.63
CA VAL A 122 -6.32 51.82 55.00
C VAL A 122 -6.53 51.82 56.52
N LEU A 123 -6.40 50.68 57.20
CA LEU A 123 -6.48 50.61 58.67
C LEU A 123 -5.34 51.39 59.34
N ALA A 124 -4.13 51.32 58.76
CA ALA A 124 -2.99 52.13 59.19
C ALA A 124 -3.25 53.64 58.98
N TRP A 125 -3.85 54.03 57.84
CA TRP A 125 -4.25 55.42 57.57
C TRP A 125 -5.33 55.93 58.55
N LEU A 126 -6.24 55.06 58.99
CA LEU A 126 -7.27 55.36 59.99
C LEU A 126 -6.72 55.38 61.45
N GLY A 127 -5.43 55.18 61.65
CA GLY A 127 -4.76 55.33 62.95
C GLY A 127 -4.93 54.14 63.90
N VAL A 128 -5.25 52.95 63.37
CA VAL A 128 -5.41 51.73 64.17
C VAL A 128 -4.42 50.66 63.64
N PRO A 129 -3.20 50.51 64.21
CA PRO A 129 -2.54 51.25 65.31
C PRO A 129 -1.52 52.31 64.82
N ALA A 130 -0.78 52.95 65.76
CA ALA A 130 0.03 54.19 65.68
C ALA A 130 0.70 54.56 64.32
N PRO A 131 0.86 55.88 64.02
CA PRO A 131 1.36 56.37 62.73
C PRO A 131 2.76 55.84 62.44
N VAL A 132 2.86 54.98 61.42
CA VAL A 132 4.12 54.47 60.89
C VAL A 132 4.71 55.52 59.94
N VAL A 133 5.92 56.00 60.23
CA VAL A 133 6.66 56.89 59.33
C VAL A 133 7.40 56.01 58.32
N PHE A 134 6.96 55.98 57.06
CA PHE A 134 7.63 55.21 56.01
C PHE A 134 9.05 55.73 55.72
N GLY A 135 10.05 55.03 56.23
CA GLY A 135 11.44 55.13 55.82
C GLY A 135 11.79 54.20 54.64
N PRO A 136 13.05 54.26 54.14
CA PRO A 136 13.52 53.42 53.04
C PRO A 136 13.48 51.91 53.34
N ALA A 137 13.50 51.53 54.61
CA ALA A 137 13.38 50.16 55.05
C ALA A 137 11.95 49.63 54.87
N GLU A 138 10.90 50.36 55.26
CA GLU A 138 9.51 49.91 55.05
C GLU A 138 9.12 49.86 53.56
N LEU A 139 9.68 50.74 52.73
CA LEU A 139 9.53 50.68 51.26
C LEU A 139 10.18 49.43 50.66
N ALA A 140 11.39 49.07 51.10
CA ALA A 140 12.06 47.85 50.68
C ALA A 140 11.29 46.59 51.14
N THR A 141 10.77 46.60 52.37
CA THR A 141 9.95 45.52 52.93
C THR A 141 8.60 45.37 52.22
N SER A 142 7.97 46.47 51.80
CA SER A 142 6.76 46.44 50.98
C SER A 142 7.01 45.80 49.60
N LEU A 143 8.18 46.06 49.00
CA LEU A 143 8.61 45.44 47.74
C LEU A 143 8.87 43.93 47.91
N VAL A 144 9.49 43.52 49.03
CA VAL A 144 9.71 42.11 49.44
C VAL A 144 8.38 41.35 49.54
N MET A 145 7.35 42.01 50.07
CA MET A 145 6.01 41.44 50.22
C MET A 145 5.33 41.24 48.86
N MET A 146 5.44 42.21 47.94
CA MET A 146 4.93 42.06 46.56
C MET A 146 5.56 40.88 45.82
N VAL A 147 6.88 40.67 45.94
CA VAL A 147 7.58 39.56 45.26
C VAL A 147 7.23 38.20 45.86
N SER A 148 7.14 38.10 47.19
CA SER A 148 6.73 36.86 47.88
C SER A 148 5.30 36.46 47.51
N MET A 149 4.43 37.44 47.32
CA MET A 149 3.05 37.25 46.87
C MET A 149 3.00 36.77 45.41
N ALA A 150 3.82 37.34 44.52
CA ALA A 150 3.94 36.86 43.14
C ALA A 150 4.43 35.39 43.07
N ALA A 151 5.39 35.02 43.90
CA ALA A 151 5.89 33.64 44.01
C ALA A 151 4.81 32.66 44.53
N SER A 152 4.03 33.06 45.54
CA SER A 152 2.87 32.31 46.04
C SER A 152 1.83 32.06 44.95
N CYS A 153 1.51 33.08 44.15
CA CYS A 153 0.52 32.97 43.07
C CYS A 153 0.98 31.95 41.99
N SER A 154 2.27 31.95 41.66
CA SER A 154 2.86 30.99 40.72
C SER A 154 2.81 29.54 41.23
N LEU A 155 3.18 29.32 42.50
CA LEU A 155 3.13 27.99 43.12
C LEU A 155 1.69 27.45 43.14
N THR A 156 0.72 28.31 43.44
CA THR A 156 -0.68 27.91 43.50
C THR A 156 -1.23 27.52 42.12
N HIS A 157 -0.79 28.19 41.05
CA HIS A 157 -1.14 27.81 39.68
C HIS A 157 -0.71 26.37 39.35
N GLN A 158 0.54 26.03 39.69
CA GLN A 158 1.14 24.72 39.36
C GLN A 158 0.48 23.59 40.14
N VAL A 159 0.27 23.79 41.44
CA VAL A 159 -0.40 22.79 42.29
C VAL A 159 -1.84 22.56 41.80
N LEU A 160 -2.56 23.64 41.49
CA LEU A 160 -3.94 23.52 40.99
C LEU A 160 -4.00 22.82 39.63
N HIS A 161 -3.06 23.13 38.72
CA HIS A 161 -2.95 22.43 37.43
C HIS A 161 -2.67 20.94 37.63
N ALA A 162 -1.71 20.57 38.47
CA ALA A 162 -1.36 19.17 38.75
C ALA A 162 -2.55 18.39 39.35
N LEU A 163 -3.35 19.02 40.21
CA LEU A 163 -4.55 18.41 40.78
C LEU A 163 -5.68 18.22 39.76
N LEU A 164 -5.76 19.08 38.76
CA LEU A 164 -6.80 19.05 37.75
C LEU A 164 -6.44 18.19 36.52
N GLN A 165 -5.15 17.93 36.28
CA GLN A 165 -4.65 17.15 35.14
C GLN A 165 -5.39 15.82 34.94
N PRO A 166 -5.58 14.96 35.96
CA PRO A 166 -6.25 13.66 35.75
C PRO A 166 -7.71 13.80 35.31
N ILE A 167 -8.36 14.90 35.69
CA ILE A 167 -9.72 15.22 35.28
C ILE A 167 -9.72 15.72 33.83
N HIS A 168 -8.72 16.54 33.50
CA HIS A 168 -8.48 17.10 32.17
C HIS A 168 -8.30 16.00 31.12
N ASP A 169 -7.48 15.00 31.43
CA ASP A 169 -7.24 13.87 30.53
C ASP A 169 -8.50 13.02 30.32
N ARG A 170 -9.29 12.84 31.38
CA ARG A 170 -10.54 12.08 31.31
C ARG A 170 -11.63 12.79 30.52
N VAL A 171 -11.80 14.10 30.71
CA VAL A 171 -12.76 14.89 29.93
C VAL A 171 -12.30 14.99 28.47
N GLY A 172 -10.99 15.18 28.24
CA GLY A 172 -10.41 15.22 26.90
C GLY A 172 -10.55 13.91 26.14
N SER A 173 -10.36 12.75 26.79
CA SER A 173 -10.55 11.45 26.16
C SER A 173 -12.00 11.17 25.79
N GLU A 174 -12.95 11.55 26.65
CA GLU A 174 -14.39 11.41 26.36
C GLU A 174 -14.86 12.31 25.21
N ILE A 175 -14.35 13.55 25.15
CA ILE A 175 -14.62 14.49 24.05
C ILE A 175 -14.13 13.92 22.72
N VAL A 176 -12.92 13.36 22.71
CA VAL A 176 -12.33 12.75 21.51
C VAL A 176 -13.11 11.49 21.11
N ALA A 177 -13.48 10.64 22.07
CA ALA A 177 -14.29 9.46 21.82
C ALA A 177 -15.65 9.77 21.18
N ARG A 178 -16.23 10.94 21.50
CA ARG A 178 -17.51 11.41 20.95
C ARG A 178 -17.38 12.31 19.71
N GLY A 179 -16.16 12.60 19.25
CA GLY A 179 -15.92 13.46 18.08
C GLY A 179 -16.40 14.91 18.24
N LEU A 180 -16.48 15.40 19.48
CA LEU A 180 -17.01 16.74 19.75
C LEU A 180 -16.02 17.84 19.36
N ALA A 181 -16.49 18.84 18.63
CA ALA A 181 -15.69 20.02 18.28
C ALA A 181 -15.60 20.97 19.48
N VAL A 182 -14.41 21.12 20.04
CA VAL A 182 -14.17 22.03 21.17
C VAL A 182 -13.61 23.35 20.66
N GLN A 183 -14.28 24.45 20.98
CA GLN A 183 -13.69 25.79 20.88
C GLN A 183 -13.04 26.13 22.21
N ARG A 184 -11.72 26.17 22.22
CA ARG A 184 -10.94 26.61 23.37
C ARG A 184 -10.37 28.01 23.10
N PRO A 185 -10.08 28.78 24.16
CA PRO A 185 -9.41 30.06 23.98
C PRO A 185 -7.94 29.81 23.67
N ALA A 186 -7.46 30.37 22.56
CA ALA A 186 -6.06 30.22 22.15
C ALA A 186 -5.11 30.60 23.30
N SER A 187 -4.36 29.62 23.79
CA SER A 187 -3.23 29.80 24.70
C SER A 187 -1.95 29.60 23.90
N SER A 188 -0.93 30.45 24.11
CA SER A 188 0.36 30.23 23.41
C SER A 188 1.39 29.82 24.44
N VAL A 189 2.07 28.70 24.18
CA VAL A 189 3.23 28.28 24.97
C VAL A 189 4.30 29.36 24.94
N GLY A 190 4.45 30.05 23.80
CA GLY A 190 5.34 31.20 23.67
C GLY A 190 5.01 32.34 24.65
N ARG A 191 3.72 32.66 24.84
CA ARG A 191 3.29 33.67 25.84
C ARG A 191 3.59 33.23 27.27
N ALA A 192 3.34 31.97 27.60
CA ALA A 192 3.67 31.43 28.93
C ALA A 192 5.19 31.44 29.21
N LEU A 193 6.00 31.11 28.20
CA LEU A 193 7.46 31.16 28.27
C LEU A 193 7.95 32.61 28.46
N VAL A 194 7.41 33.57 27.70
CA VAL A 194 7.75 35.00 27.82
C VAL A 194 7.41 35.52 29.22
N VAL A 195 6.22 35.22 29.75
CA VAL A 195 5.86 35.62 31.12
C VAL A 195 6.81 35.02 32.15
N THR A 196 7.21 33.75 31.97
CA THR A 196 8.17 33.08 32.85
C THR A 196 9.56 33.73 32.77
N ILE A 197 10.05 34.00 31.57
CA ILE A 197 11.35 34.66 31.35
C ILE A 197 11.33 36.06 31.96
N VAL A 198 10.27 36.84 31.73
CA VAL A 198 10.11 38.18 32.31
C VAL A 198 10.09 38.10 33.83
N ALA A 199 9.38 37.13 34.42
CA ALA A 199 9.36 36.94 35.87
C ALA A 199 10.75 36.59 36.42
N ILE A 200 11.50 35.70 35.77
CA ILE A 200 12.88 35.35 36.16
C ILE A 200 13.78 36.59 36.09
N VAL A 201 13.76 37.31 34.96
CA VAL A 201 14.57 38.52 34.74
C VAL A 201 14.24 39.61 35.77
N LEU A 202 12.96 39.86 36.02
CA LEU A 202 12.52 40.85 37.00
C LEU A 202 12.99 40.49 38.42
N THR A 203 12.92 39.20 38.77
CA THR A 203 13.42 38.69 40.06
C THR A 203 14.93 38.85 40.19
N SER A 204 15.69 38.57 39.12
CA SER A 204 17.14 38.77 39.10
C SER A 204 17.54 40.25 39.18
N LEU A 205 16.82 41.13 38.51
CA LEU A 205 17.03 42.59 38.58
C LEU A 205 16.77 43.13 39.99
N LEU A 206 15.75 42.60 40.67
CA LEU A 206 15.48 42.92 42.07
C LEU A 206 16.68 42.53 42.96
N GLY A 207 17.22 41.32 42.78
CA GLY A 207 18.42 40.86 43.48
C GLY A 207 19.64 41.78 43.26
N LEU A 208 19.82 42.31 42.05
CA LEU A 208 20.88 43.26 41.74
C LEU A 208 20.70 44.61 42.47
N PHE A 209 19.46 45.10 42.55
CA PHE A 209 19.12 46.30 43.32
C PHE A 209 19.45 46.13 44.82
N MET A 210 19.26 44.93 45.36
CA MET A 210 19.58 44.62 46.76
C MET A 210 21.09 44.66 47.05
N VAL A 211 21.93 44.16 46.14
CA VAL A 211 23.39 44.30 46.25
C VAL A 211 23.79 45.78 46.26
N GLY A 212 23.16 46.59 45.41
CA GLY A 212 23.35 48.05 45.41
C GLY A 212 22.93 48.72 46.73
N GLY A 213 21.82 48.30 47.33
CA GLY A 213 21.36 48.77 48.64
C GLY A 213 22.33 48.43 49.77
N TYR A 214 22.85 47.20 49.80
CA TYR A 214 23.86 46.76 50.76
C TYR A 214 25.16 47.58 50.64
N VAL A 215 25.63 47.83 49.42
CA VAL A 215 26.82 48.65 49.17
C VAL A 215 26.60 50.10 49.63
N ARG A 216 25.43 50.70 49.34
CA ARG A 216 25.10 52.05 49.82
C ARG A 216 25.04 52.15 51.35
N LEU A 217 24.53 51.11 52.01
CA LEU A 217 24.46 51.05 53.47
C LEU A 217 25.85 50.96 54.10
N GLN A 218 26.72 50.12 53.55
CA GLN A 218 28.14 50.08 53.96
C GLN A 218 28.82 51.44 53.74
N GLY A 219 28.48 52.14 52.65
CA GLY A 219 28.90 53.52 52.40
C GLY A 219 28.41 54.51 53.47
N ARG A 220 27.15 54.44 53.89
CA ARG A 220 26.60 55.29 54.96
C ARG A 220 27.28 55.04 56.31
N ARG A 221 27.54 53.78 56.65
CA ARG A 221 28.30 53.42 57.85
C ARG A 221 29.69 54.04 57.82
N ALA A 222 30.43 53.83 56.72
CA ALA A 222 31.75 54.40 56.53
C ALA A 222 31.75 55.94 56.62
N ALA A 223 30.73 56.60 56.06
CA ALA A 223 30.54 58.04 56.17
C ALA A 223 30.24 58.50 57.60
N ALA A 224 29.44 57.76 58.37
CA ALA A 224 29.13 58.09 59.76
C ALA A 224 30.39 58.08 60.66
N VAL A 225 31.25 57.06 60.52
CA VAL A 225 32.54 57.04 61.23
C VAL A 225 33.48 58.15 60.76
N ALA A 226 33.46 58.48 59.47
CA ALA A 226 34.25 59.59 58.94
C ALA A 226 33.78 60.95 59.49
N GLU A 227 32.47 61.16 59.64
CA GLU A 227 31.94 62.40 60.24
C GLU A 227 32.23 62.48 61.73
N GLN A 228 32.09 61.38 62.48
CA GLN A 228 32.49 61.34 63.89
C GLN A 228 33.99 61.65 64.07
N ARG A 229 34.85 61.11 63.19
CA ARG A 229 36.27 61.47 63.15
C ARG A 229 36.46 62.98 62.92
N ARG A 230 35.79 63.54 61.91
CA ARG A 230 35.90 64.96 61.56
C ARG A 230 35.48 65.86 62.73
N LEU A 231 34.38 65.52 63.41
CA LEU A 231 33.88 66.27 64.55
C LEU A 231 34.87 66.30 65.72
N VAL A 232 35.51 65.17 66.02
CA VAL A 232 36.51 65.09 67.11
C VAL A 232 37.83 65.77 66.73
N GLU A 233 38.32 65.62 65.51
CA GLU A 233 39.53 66.31 65.04
C GLU A 233 39.35 67.84 65.05
N VAL A 234 38.19 68.35 64.61
CA VAL A 234 37.86 69.78 64.66
C VAL A 234 37.78 70.29 66.10
N ALA A 235 37.16 69.51 66.99
CA ALA A 235 37.08 69.87 68.41
C ALA A 235 38.48 69.89 69.07
N ALA A 236 39.33 68.90 68.80
CA ALA A 236 40.70 68.84 69.30
C ALA A 236 41.58 69.99 68.76
N ALA A 237 41.46 70.33 67.48
CA ALA A 237 42.23 71.41 66.86
C ALA A 237 41.87 72.81 67.40
N ARG A 238 40.60 73.04 67.78
CA ARG A 238 40.18 74.30 68.42
C ARG A 238 40.67 74.42 69.86
N LEU A 239 40.65 73.32 70.61
CA LEU A 239 41.20 73.27 71.97
C LEU A 239 42.73 73.51 72.00
N GLY A 240 43.46 73.05 70.99
CA GLY A 240 44.90 73.29 70.86
C GLY A 240 45.30 74.74 70.54
N ARG A 241 44.36 75.61 70.11
CA ARG A 241 44.63 77.03 69.81
C ARG A 241 44.39 77.97 70.99
N GLY A 242 44.06 77.44 72.18
CA GLY A 242 43.90 78.24 73.40
C GLY A 242 42.58 79.01 73.52
N GLU A 243 41.56 78.67 72.70
CA GLU A 243 40.18 79.15 72.86
C GLU A 243 39.52 78.43 74.05
N HIS A 244 39.88 78.79 75.28
CA HIS A 244 39.34 78.16 76.50
C HIS A 244 38.04 78.81 77.03
N ASP A 245 37.74 80.06 76.65
CA ASP A 245 36.50 80.76 77.07
C ASP A 245 35.30 80.53 76.13
N ALA A 246 35.48 79.80 75.02
CA ALA A 246 34.37 79.32 74.18
C ALA A 246 33.81 77.97 74.66
N ALA A 247 34.29 77.46 75.81
CA ALA A 247 33.97 76.14 76.33
C ALA A 247 32.54 75.92 76.87
N PRO A 248 31.79 76.92 77.40
CA PRO A 248 30.43 76.66 77.89
C PRO A 248 29.40 76.41 76.77
N ASP A 249 29.47 77.16 75.66
CA ASP A 249 28.52 77.02 74.53
C ASP A 249 28.71 75.72 73.73
N LEU A 250 29.89 75.08 73.86
CA LEU A 250 30.16 73.74 73.30
C LEU A 250 29.54 72.61 74.14
N LEU A 251 29.15 72.87 75.38
CA LEU A 251 28.49 71.91 76.29
C LEU A 251 26.97 72.08 76.34
N GLU A 252 26.42 73.25 76.00
CA GLU A 252 24.97 73.54 76.11
C GLU A 252 24.13 73.20 74.85
N GLY A 253 24.76 72.90 73.71
CA GLY A 253 24.03 72.57 72.48
C GLY A 253 23.54 71.12 72.36
N VAL A 254 23.91 70.21 73.26
CA VAL A 254 23.68 68.77 73.04
C VAL A 254 23.09 68.12 74.29
N ARG A 255 21.75 68.08 74.34
CA ARG A 255 20.98 67.44 75.41
C ARG A 255 21.24 65.94 75.47
N VAL A 256 21.51 65.49 76.69
CA VAL A 256 21.54 64.10 77.12
C VAL A 256 20.12 63.62 77.38
N ASP A 257 19.60 62.82 76.47
CA ASP A 257 18.76 61.64 76.71
C ASP A 257 18.71 60.84 75.40
N GLY A 258 19.68 59.94 75.23
CA GLY A 258 19.85 59.11 74.03
C GLY A 258 20.88 59.65 73.02
N ALA A 259 22.15 59.28 73.21
CA ALA A 259 23.26 59.26 72.25
C ALA A 259 23.42 60.41 71.22
N GLU A 260 24.13 61.48 71.60
CA GLU A 260 25.02 62.26 70.71
C GLU A 260 25.78 63.29 71.57
N GLY A 261 27.08 63.50 71.36
CA GLY A 261 27.85 64.53 72.07
C GLY A 261 29.31 64.16 72.32
N ILE A 262 30.20 65.13 72.10
CA ILE A 262 31.65 65.00 72.31
C ILE A 262 31.94 65.07 73.82
N ARG A 263 32.68 64.10 74.36
CA ARG A 263 33.01 63.98 75.80
C ARG A 263 34.51 63.81 75.99
N VAL A 264 35.05 64.29 77.11
CA VAL A 264 36.43 63.97 77.53
C VAL A 264 36.41 62.77 78.46
N VAL A 265 37.15 61.72 78.10
CA VAL A 265 37.19 60.44 78.82
C VAL A 265 38.64 60.01 79.07
N GLY A 266 38.90 59.28 80.16
CA GLY A 266 40.20 58.66 80.42
C GLY A 266 40.40 57.39 79.57
N THR A 267 41.65 56.93 79.42
CA THR A 267 41.99 55.76 78.59
C THR A 267 41.20 54.49 78.95
N GLU A 268 40.85 54.30 80.22
CA GLU A 268 40.07 53.13 80.70
C GLU A 268 38.59 53.16 80.29
N ALA A 269 38.06 54.34 79.94
CA ALA A 269 36.67 54.53 79.54
C ALA A 269 36.48 54.54 78.01
N LEU A 270 37.53 54.24 77.24
CA LEU A 270 37.43 54.09 75.79
C LEU A 270 36.64 52.80 75.45
N PRO A 271 35.74 52.85 74.45
CA PRO A 271 35.10 51.65 73.92
C PRO A 271 36.15 50.60 73.53
N ALA A 272 35.88 49.32 73.81
CA ALA A 272 36.83 48.22 73.62
C ALA A 272 37.43 48.17 72.20
N VAL A 273 36.67 48.57 71.18
CA VAL A 273 37.13 48.61 69.79
C VAL A 273 38.12 49.74 69.52
N LEU A 274 38.01 50.87 70.21
CA LEU A 274 38.99 51.95 70.17
C LEU A 274 40.20 51.61 71.04
N ALA A 275 39.99 51.00 72.21
CA ALA A 275 41.06 50.56 73.10
C ALA A 275 41.99 49.53 72.42
N ALA A 276 41.43 48.59 71.65
CA ALA A 276 42.20 47.62 70.87
C ALA A 276 43.11 48.27 69.79
N GLN A 277 42.78 49.48 69.32
CA GLN A 277 43.61 50.21 68.36
C GLN A 277 44.84 50.88 68.99
N LEU A 278 44.86 51.05 70.33
CA LEU A 278 46.01 51.55 71.07
C LEU A 278 47.13 50.51 71.20
N GLU A 279 46.80 49.23 71.08
CA GLU A 279 47.74 48.10 71.12
C GLU A 279 48.44 47.87 69.78
N LEU A 280 48.04 48.59 68.72
CA LEU A 280 48.65 48.47 67.40
C LEU A 280 50.06 49.10 67.35
N PRO A 281 51.03 48.50 66.64
CA PRO A 281 52.40 49.01 66.54
C PRO A 281 52.51 50.37 65.85
N GLN A 282 51.57 50.70 64.95
CA GLN A 282 51.42 52.05 64.38
C GLN A 282 50.10 52.63 64.87
N ARG A 283 50.18 53.51 65.86
CA ARG A 283 49.00 54.14 66.46
C ARG A 283 48.49 55.25 65.53
N PRO A 284 47.24 55.17 65.03
CA PRO A 284 46.66 56.27 64.29
C PRO A 284 46.41 57.47 65.22
N GLU A 285 46.64 58.68 64.72
CA GLU A 285 46.41 59.94 65.47
C GLU A 285 44.95 60.12 65.92
N THR A 286 44.02 59.43 65.26
CA THR A 286 42.61 59.39 65.63
C THR A 286 42.13 57.95 65.61
N LEU A 287 41.69 57.47 66.77
CA LEU A 287 41.06 56.17 66.92
C LEU A 287 39.65 56.24 66.33
N ARG A 288 39.23 55.20 65.61
CA ARG A 288 37.89 55.16 65.01
C ARG A 288 37.42 53.75 64.82
N GLY A 289 36.16 53.48 65.14
CA GLY A 289 35.65 52.13 65.05
C GLY A 289 34.18 52.06 65.37
N TYR A 290 33.60 50.90 65.07
CA TYR A 290 32.26 50.56 65.51
C TYR A 290 32.34 49.67 66.74
N ASP A 291 31.34 49.71 67.60
CA ASP A 291 31.22 48.70 68.66
C ASP A 291 31.07 47.28 68.06
N ARG A 292 31.25 46.23 68.87
CA ARG A 292 31.24 44.81 68.49
C ARG A 292 29.96 44.40 67.73
N HIS A 293 28.85 45.09 67.99
CA HIS A 293 27.56 44.88 67.32
C HIS A 293 27.32 45.81 66.11
N GLN A 294 28.28 46.68 65.77
CA GLN A 294 28.20 47.68 64.70
C GLN A 294 27.03 48.68 64.81
N THR A 295 26.50 48.86 66.00
CA THR A 295 25.35 49.72 66.32
C THR A 295 25.76 51.13 66.73
N GLN A 296 27.03 51.34 67.11
CA GLN A 296 27.53 52.66 67.50
C GLN A 296 28.81 52.97 66.74
N ALA A 297 28.86 54.12 66.07
CA ALA A 297 30.06 54.64 65.43
C ALA A 297 30.76 55.59 66.40
N SER A 298 32.04 55.35 66.67
CA SER A 298 32.81 56.12 67.64
C SER A 298 34.16 56.55 67.07
N ALA A 299 34.62 57.73 67.48
CA ALA A 299 35.96 58.23 67.16
C ALA A 299 36.55 58.97 68.37
N ALA A 300 37.88 58.85 68.55
CA ALA A 300 38.57 59.50 69.65
C ALA A 300 39.96 60.04 69.29
N VAL A 301 40.32 61.20 69.86
CA VAL A 301 41.64 61.87 69.69
C VAL A 301 42.26 62.15 71.06
N GLU A 302 43.58 61.95 71.18
CA GLU A 302 44.33 62.15 72.41
C GLU A 302 44.61 63.64 72.65
N LEU A 303 44.35 64.12 73.87
CA LEU A 303 44.65 65.49 74.32
C LEU A 303 45.94 65.60 75.14
N GLY A 304 46.56 64.47 75.48
CA GLY A 304 47.72 64.36 76.38
C GLY A 304 47.35 63.89 77.80
N GLU A 305 48.32 63.35 78.54
CA GLU A 305 48.17 62.83 79.91
C GLU A 305 47.06 61.78 80.09
N GLY A 306 46.80 60.95 79.07
CA GLY A 306 45.80 59.88 79.14
C GLY A 306 44.34 60.33 79.04
N ARG A 307 44.09 61.56 78.57
CA ARG A 307 42.74 62.09 78.29
C ARG A 307 42.42 62.07 76.79
N TRP A 308 41.21 61.66 76.46
CA TRP A 308 40.71 61.48 75.09
C TRP A 308 39.41 62.24 74.87
N LEU A 309 39.27 62.93 73.74
CA LEU A 309 37.97 63.39 73.25
C LEU A 309 37.31 62.23 72.53
N LEU A 310 36.12 61.83 72.95
CA LEU A 310 35.32 60.77 72.37
C LEU A 310 34.02 61.35 71.83
N THR A 311 33.68 61.02 70.60
CA THR A 311 32.31 61.17 70.09
C THR A 311 31.73 59.80 69.76
N ALA A 312 30.43 59.66 69.92
CA ALA A 312 29.71 58.47 69.51
C ALA A 312 28.30 58.85 69.03
N THR A 313 27.85 58.19 67.95
CA THR A 313 26.46 58.25 67.47
C THR A 313 25.92 56.83 67.33
N THR A 314 24.65 56.63 67.68
CA THR A 314 23.95 55.36 67.51
C THR A 314 23.37 55.27 66.11
N LEU A 315 23.69 54.18 65.40
CA LEU A 315 23.15 53.85 64.10
C LEU A 315 21.90 52.99 64.28
N ASP A 316 20.79 53.41 63.67
CA ASP A 316 19.51 52.70 63.77
C ASP A 316 19.59 51.23 63.33
N GLU A 317 18.99 50.37 64.15
CA GLU A 317 19.24 48.92 64.20
C GLU A 317 18.34 48.14 63.22
N HIS A 318 18.56 48.26 61.91
CA HIS A 318 17.72 47.55 60.90
C HIS A 318 18.53 46.76 59.85
N VAL A 319 19.84 46.64 60.02
CA VAL A 319 20.73 46.11 58.98
C VAL A 319 20.75 44.58 58.88
N GLY A 320 20.73 43.87 60.01
CA GLY A 320 20.73 42.41 60.04
C GLY A 320 19.43 41.84 59.44
N ALA A 321 18.30 42.43 59.83
CA ALA A 321 16.99 42.10 59.26
C ALA A 321 16.95 42.35 57.75
N MET A 322 17.53 43.45 57.26
CA MET A 322 17.57 43.74 55.83
C MET A 322 18.37 42.70 55.04
N VAL A 323 19.57 42.30 55.50
CA VAL A 323 20.41 41.29 54.81
C VAL A 323 19.76 39.91 54.80
N LEU A 324 19.18 39.47 55.92
CA LEU A 324 18.48 38.19 56.00
C LEU A 324 17.27 38.17 55.05
N THR A 325 16.50 39.26 55.00
CA THR A 325 15.34 39.40 54.10
C THR A 325 15.75 39.29 52.63
N VAL A 326 16.90 39.87 52.24
CA VAL A 326 17.44 39.80 50.87
C VAL A 326 17.81 38.37 50.47
N LEU A 327 18.49 37.64 51.35
CA LEU A 327 18.94 36.26 51.08
C LEU A 327 17.74 35.34 50.90
N VAL A 328 16.75 35.44 51.78
CA VAL A 328 15.50 34.67 51.70
C VAL A 328 14.77 34.94 50.38
N LEU A 329 14.71 36.19 49.94
CA LEU A 329 14.09 36.55 48.66
C LEU A 329 14.80 35.98 47.44
N THR A 330 16.13 36.04 47.42
CA THR A 330 16.90 35.54 46.28
C THR A 330 16.72 34.02 46.17
N SER A 331 16.75 33.32 47.30
CA SER A 331 16.47 31.88 47.35
C SER A 331 15.04 31.57 46.91
N LEU A 332 14.03 32.31 47.39
CA LEU A 332 12.63 32.09 47.02
C LEU A 332 12.37 32.35 45.54
N GLY A 333 13.00 33.39 44.98
CA GLY A 333 12.99 33.71 43.57
C GLY A 333 13.55 32.58 42.70
N VAL A 334 14.74 32.09 43.04
CA VAL A 334 15.37 30.95 42.34
C VAL A 334 14.51 29.68 42.44
N ILE A 335 13.97 29.38 43.63
CA ILE A 335 13.10 28.22 43.84
C ILE A 335 11.82 28.35 43.00
N SER A 336 11.19 29.53 42.97
CA SER A 336 9.99 29.77 42.15
C SER A 336 10.26 29.65 40.64
N GLY A 337 11.39 30.20 40.16
CA GLY A 337 11.82 30.06 38.77
C GLY A 337 12.09 28.60 38.38
N ALA A 338 12.78 27.86 39.24
CA ALA A 338 13.02 26.43 39.04
C ALA A 338 11.72 25.62 39.02
N MET A 339 10.77 25.89 39.92
CA MET A 339 9.46 25.23 39.94
C MET A 339 8.65 25.53 38.68
N ILE A 340 8.61 26.80 38.22
CA ILE A 340 7.94 27.15 36.96
C ILE A 340 8.58 26.39 35.78
N SER A 341 9.89 26.34 35.73
CA SER A 341 10.62 25.66 34.66
C SER A 341 10.34 24.15 34.65
N LEU A 342 10.34 23.50 35.82
CA LEU A 342 9.99 22.09 35.98
C LEU A 342 8.51 21.82 35.62
N SER A 343 7.61 22.73 35.97
CA SER A 343 6.19 22.60 35.64
C SER A 343 5.96 22.67 34.13
N LEU A 344 6.57 23.65 33.44
CA LEU A 344 6.50 23.77 31.99
C LEU A 344 7.14 22.57 31.28
N TRP A 345 8.28 22.07 31.79
CA TRP A 345 8.92 20.86 31.30
C TRP A 345 7.99 19.65 31.39
N SER A 346 7.44 19.38 32.57
CA SER A 346 6.54 18.23 32.76
C SER A 346 5.28 18.33 31.89
N ALA A 347 4.72 19.53 31.77
CA ALA A 347 3.52 19.82 30.98
C ALA A 347 3.73 19.65 29.46
N GLN A 348 4.94 19.88 28.94
CA GLN A 348 5.24 19.75 27.51
C GLN A 348 5.70 18.33 27.14
N ARG A 349 6.46 17.68 28.04
CA ARG A 349 7.02 16.35 27.82
C ARG A 349 5.94 15.30 27.55
N GLU A 350 4.85 15.32 28.29
CA GLU A 350 3.75 14.34 28.17
C GLU A 350 3.15 14.30 26.75
N GLN A 351 2.92 15.46 26.13
CA GLN A 351 2.34 15.55 24.79
C GLN A 351 3.33 15.11 23.70
N LEU A 352 4.61 15.44 23.87
CA LEU A 352 5.67 15.01 22.95
C LEU A 352 5.89 13.50 23.00
N GLU A 353 5.92 12.90 24.20
CA GLU A 353 6.03 11.44 24.36
C GLU A 353 4.81 10.72 23.78
N ALA A 354 3.60 11.26 23.94
CA ALA A 354 2.40 10.69 23.34
C ALA A 354 2.44 10.73 21.80
N LEU A 355 2.87 11.84 21.21
CA LEU A 355 3.01 11.97 19.75
C LEU A 355 4.13 11.09 19.19
N ASP A 356 5.26 11.00 19.90
CA ASP A 356 6.39 10.13 19.54
C ASP A 356 5.97 8.66 19.55
N GLU A 357 5.33 8.21 20.62
CA GLU A 357 4.83 6.83 20.73
C GLU A 357 3.79 6.52 19.64
N ALA A 358 2.87 7.45 19.38
CA ALA A 358 1.87 7.31 18.33
C ALA A 358 2.53 7.17 16.94
N THR A 359 3.48 8.05 16.64
CA THR A 359 4.19 8.06 15.35
C THR A 359 5.01 6.79 15.19
N ARG A 360 5.78 6.40 16.22
CA ARG A 360 6.61 5.19 16.21
C ARG A 360 5.77 3.96 15.93
N ARG A 361 4.61 3.80 16.59
CA ARG A 361 3.74 2.64 16.36
C ARG A 361 3.07 2.62 14.99
N VAL A 362 2.63 3.78 14.48
CA VAL A 362 2.07 3.86 13.12
C VAL A 362 3.14 3.41 12.10
N VAL A 363 4.40 3.77 12.32
CA VAL A 363 5.52 3.38 11.45
C VAL A 363 5.94 1.91 11.64
N GLU A 364 6.04 1.43 12.88
CA GLU A 364 6.55 0.08 13.19
C GLU A 364 5.50 -1.02 13.01
N VAL A 365 4.26 -0.77 13.44
CA VAL A 365 3.19 -1.78 13.50
C VAL A 365 2.18 -1.59 12.37
N GLY A 366 2.00 -0.35 11.88
CA GLY A 366 0.98 -0.02 10.89
C GLY A 366 -0.46 -0.09 11.41
N ASP A 367 -0.66 -0.26 12.72
CA ASP A 367 -1.98 -0.39 13.33
C ASP A 367 -2.58 0.98 13.67
N ILE A 368 -3.18 1.61 12.66
CA ILE A 368 -3.80 2.94 12.74
C ILE A 368 -5.07 2.92 13.61
N ARG A 369 -5.73 1.76 13.75
CA ARG A 369 -7.03 1.64 14.45
C ARG A 369 -6.88 1.39 15.95
N ALA A 370 -5.89 0.61 16.37
CA ALA A 370 -5.79 0.20 17.77
C ALA A 370 -5.36 1.29 18.75
N PHE A 371 -4.68 2.35 18.27
CA PHE A 371 -4.12 3.38 19.14
C PHE A 371 -5.15 4.43 19.61
N GLY A 372 -6.28 4.54 18.92
CA GLY A 372 -7.20 5.67 19.13
C GLY A 372 -6.58 7.00 18.68
N ARG A 373 -7.24 8.11 18.99
CA ARG A 373 -6.79 9.46 18.62
C ARG A 373 -6.08 10.13 19.79
N LEU A 374 -5.10 10.97 19.49
CA LEU A 374 -4.41 11.77 20.51
C LEU A 374 -5.44 12.66 21.22
N THR A 375 -5.43 12.59 22.55
CA THR A 375 -6.33 13.39 23.39
C THR A 375 -6.02 14.87 23.22
N LEU A 376 -7.02 15.63 22.78
CA LEU A 376 -6.91 17.07 22.68
C LEU A 376 -7.11 17.65 24.08
N THR A 377 -6.04 17.98 24.80
CA THR A 377 -6.11 18.59 26.14
C THR A 377 -5.86 20.10 26.11
N ARG A 378 -5.15 20.63 25.11
CA ARG A 378 -4.84 22.07 24.99
C ARG A 378 -5.29 22.66 23.67
N ASP A 379 -5.35 23.98 23.62
CA ASP A 379 -5.56 24.78 22.40
C ASP A 379 -4.43 25.78 22.25
N ASP A 380 -3.26 25.18 22.11
CA ASP A 380 -1.99 25.80 21.85
C ASP A 380 -1.35 25.16 20.62
N GLU A 381 -0.08 25.44 20.39
CA GLU A 381 0.68 24.89 19.28
C GLU A 381 0.71 23.34 19.30
N PHE A 382 0.70 22.71 20.47
CA PHE A 382 0.67 21.26 20.62
C PHE A 382 -0.73 20.68 20.40
N GLY A 383 -1.78 21.35 20.88
CA GLY A 383 -3.16 20.96 20.60
C GLY A 383 -3.46 20.95 19.10
N ARG A 384 -3.02 21.98 18.37
CA ARG A 384 -3.12 22.04 16.89
C ARG A 384 -2.31 20.93 16.21
N LEU A 385 -1.13 20.62 16.72
CA LEU A 385 -0.31 19.52 16.20
C LEU A 385 -1.02 18.17 16.36
N SER A 386 -1.58 17.90 17.53
CA SER A 386 -2.39 16.69 17.79
C SER A 386 -3.64 16.62 16.89
N GLN A 387 -4.31 17.74 16.62
CA GLN A 387 -5.44 17.79 15.67
C GLN A 387 -5.01 17.44 14.24
N ASN A 388 -3.92 18.03 13.76
CA ASN A 388 -3.41 17.75 12.41
C ASN A 388 -2.94 16.29 12.29
N PHE A 389 -2.29 15.76 13.32
CA PHE A 389 -1.89 14.36 13.38
C PHE A 389 -3.12 13.43 13.36
N ASN A 390 -4.15 13.72 14.15
CA ASN A 390 -5.40 12.95 14.14
C ASN A 390 -6.07 12.96 12.75
N ARG A 391 -6.12 14.10 12.05
CA ARG A 391 -6.65 14.16 10.67
C ARG A 391 -5.85 13.31 9.69
N MET A 392 -4.53 13.26 9.85
CA MET A 392 -3.68 12.37 9.06
C MET A 392 -4.02 10.91 9.34
N LEU A 393 -4.23 10.53 10.62
CA LEU A 393 -4.67 9.18 10.98
C LEU A 393 -6.05 8.85 10.41
N ASP A 394 -6.99 9.78 10.43
CA ASP A 394 -8.33 9.59 9.83
C ASP A 394 -8.23 9.26 8.34
N MET A 395 -7.43 10.03 7.58
CA MET A 395 -7.19 9.77 6.16
C MET A 395 -6.54 8.39 5.94
N LEU A 396 -5.53 8.03 6.73
CA LEU A 396 -4.86 6.73 6.60
C LEU A 396 -5.79 5.57 6.96
N GLU A 397 -6.66 5.74 7.95
CA GLU A 397 -7.66 4.74 8.35
C GLU A 397 -8.73 4.53 7.28
N GLU A 398 -9.18 5.61 6.64
CA GLU A 398 -10.11 5.56 5.50
C GLU A 398 -9.48 4.81 4.32
N LEU A 399 -8.24 5.15 3.94
CA LEU A 399 -7.51 4.45 2.89
C LEU A 399 -7.26 2.98 3.21
N ALA A 400 -6.92 2.65 4.46
CA ALA A 400 -6.78 1.26 4.90
C ALA A 400 -8.12 0.50 4.86
N GLY A 401 -9.22 1.17 5.19
CA GLY A 401 -10.58 0.64 5.04
C GLY A 401 -10.93 0.34 3.59
N ALA A 402 -10.64 1.29 2.69
CA ALA A 402 -10.82 1.14 1.26
C ALA A 402 -9.97 0.01 0.67
N ALA A 403 -8.69 -0.07 1.05
CA ALA A 403 -7.82 -1.18 0.68
C ALA A 403 -8.39 -2.53 1.13
N GLY A 404 -8.92 -2.60 2.34
CA GLY A 404 -9.57 -3.79 2.87
C GLY A 404 -10.85 -4.17 2.12
N ALA A 405 -11.64 -3.20 1.66
CA ALA A 405 -12.82 -3.42 0.84
C ALA A 405 -12.44 -3.94 -0.57
N VAL A 406 -11.48 -3.29 -1.22
CA VAL A 406 -10.91 -3.74 -2.50
C VAL A 406 -10.36 -5.17 -2.40
N ALA A 407 -9.68 -5.52 -1.30
CA ALA A 407 -9.17 -6.87 -1.06
C ALA A 407 -10.28 -7.92 -0.88
N ARG A 408 -11.49 -7.52 -0.48
CA ARG A 408 -12.69 -8.39 -0.45
C ARG A 408 -13.43 -8.43 -1.78
N GLY A 409 -12.98 -7.68 -2.80
CA GLY A 409 -13.63 -7.59 -4.10
C GLY A 409 -14.65 -6.45 -4.22
N GLU A 410 -14.82 -5.63 -3.18
CA GLU A 410 -15.71 -4.47 -3.20
C GLU A 410 -14.99 -3.30 -3.90
N LEU A 411 -15.41 -2.95 -5.11
CA LEU A 411 -14.84 -1.81 -5.87
C LEU A 411 -15.70 -0.54 -5.81
N ASP A 412 -16.93 -0.62 -5.29
CA ASP A 412 -17.80 0.54 -5.06
C ASP A 412 -17.47 1.22 -3.72
N VAL A 413 -16.22 1.67 -3.59
CA VAL A 413 -15.72 2.31 -2.38
C VAL A 413 -15.62 3.81 -2.60
N GLU A 414 -16.38 4.57 -1.83
CA GLU A 414 -16.22 6.02 -1.76
C GLU A 414 -15.01 6.37 -0.89
N ILE A 415 -14.02 7.01 -1.51
CA ILE A 415 -12.83 7.55 -0.82
C ILE A 415 -12.98 9.06 -0.79
N GLY A 416 -13.12 9.61 0.42
CA GLY A 416 -13.16 11.04 0.71
C GLY A 416 -11.79 11.71 0.66
N GLY A 417 -11.77 13.02 0.91
CA GLY A 417 -10.55 13.81 0.93
C GLY A 417 -9.97 14.17 -0.45
N ARG A 418 -9.00 15.09 -0.43
CA ARG A 418 -8.32 15.64 -1.61
C ARG A 418 -6.81 15.57 -1.41
N GLY A 419 -6.07 15.36 -2.49
CA GLY A 419 -4.62 15.26 -2.48
C GLY A 419 -4.14 13.97 -3.13
N GLU A 420 -2.83 13.89 -3.37
CA GLU A 420 -2.21 12.85 -4.19
C GLU A 420 -2.54 11.42 -3.74
N LEU A 421 -2.59 11.17 -2.43
CA LEU A 421 -2.87 9.84 -1.88
C LEU A 421 -4.33 9.38 -2.12
N PRO A 422 -5.37 10.12 -1.67
CA PRO A 422 -6.76 9.79 -2.04
C PRO A 422 -7.01 9.73 -3.56
N ASP A 423 -6.41 10.66 -4.33
CA ASP A 423 -6.57 10.70 -5.79
C ASP A 423 -5.95 9.47 -6.47
N ALA A 424 -4.75 9.07 -6.07
CA ALA A 424 -4.09 7.87 -6.58
C ALA A 424 -4.88 6.59 -6.24
N PHE A 425 -5.43 6.50 -5.02
CA PHE A 425 -6.23 5.36 -4.61
C PHE A 425 -7.55 5.26 -5.38
N ARG A 426 -8.25 6.38 -5.60
CA ARG A 426 -9.41 6.43 -6.50
C ARG A 426 -9.05 6.00 -7.92
N GLY A 427 -7.92 6.49 -8.44
CA GLY A 427 -7.41 6.09 -9.76
C GLY A 427 -7.15 4.58 -9.86
N MET A 428 -6.57 3.98 -8.81
CA MET A 428 -6.35 2.53 -8.73
C MET A 428 -7.66 1.74 -8.74
N VAL A 429 -8.65 2.13 -7.93
CA VAL A 429 -9.97 1.46 -7.89
C VAL A 429 -10.65 1.52 -9.26
N VAL A 430 -10.65 2.67 -9.92
CA VAL A 430 -11.21 2.84 -11.27
C VAL A 430 -10.49 1.97 -12.32
N GLN A 431 -9.16 1.85 -12.22
CA GLN A 431 -8.40 0.99 -13.14
C GLN A 431 -8.68 -0.50 -12.91
N LEU A 432 -8.83 -0.92 -11.65
CA LEU A 432 -9.21 -2.29 -11.30
C LEU A 432 -10.60 -2.63 -11.82
N ASP A 433 -11.58 -1.74 -11.64
CA ASP A 433 -12.94 -1.90 -12.15
C ASP A 433 -12.96 -2.09 -13.68
N ARG A 434 -12.23 -1.23 -14.39
CA ARG A 434 -12.07 -1.35 -15.86
C ARG A 434 -11.41 -2.68 -16.27
N ALA A 435 -10.39 -3.13 -15.53
CA ALA A 435 -9.73 -4.39 -15.81
C ALA A 435 -10.68 -5.58 -15.62
N ILE A 436 -11.49 -5.58 -14.55
CA ILE A 436 -12.52 -6.61 -14.31
C ILE A 436 -13.58 -6.58 -15.41
N ALA A 437 -14.06 -5.40 -15.80
CA ALA A 437 -15.02 -5.26 -16.90
C ALA A 437 -14.45 -5.80 -18.23
N GLN A 438 -13.17 -5.55 -18.51
CA GLN A 438 -12.48 -6.08 -19.70
C GLN A 438 -12.34 -7.60 -19.64
N ILE A 439 -11.90 -8.17 -18.50
CA ILE A 439 -11.82 -9.63 -18.31
C ILE A 439 -13.18 -10.29 -18.54
N ARG A 440 -14.26 -9.68 -18.04
CA ARG A 440 -15.63 -10.17 -18.25
C ARG A 440 -16.01 -10.16 -19.73
N SER A 441 -15.70 -9.09 -20.46
CA SER A 441 -15.94 -9.02 -21.92
C SER A 441 -15.17 -10.12 -22.65
N THR A 442 -13.87 -10.29 -22.35
CA THR A 442 -13.05 -11.33 -22.96
C THR A 442 -13.56 -12.74 -22.60
N ALA A 443 -14.07 -12.96 -21.39
CA ALA A 443 -14.68 -14.23 -21.02
C ALA A 443 -15.92 -14.55 -21.86
N ILE A 444 -16.80 -13.56 -22.10
CA ILE A 444 -17.99 -13.73 -22.96
C ILE A 444 -17.58 -14.05 -24.41
N GLU A 445 -16.61 -13.30 -24.95
CA GLU A 445 -16.07 -13.54 -26.29
C GLU A 445 -15.43 -14.93 -26.40
N LEU A 446 -14.69 -15.35 -25.38
CA LEU A 446 -14.05 -16.67 -25.32
C LEU A 446 -15.09 -17.80 -25.27
N ALA A 447 -16.18 -17.63 -24.50
CA ALA A 447 -17.28 -18.59 -24.46
C ALA A 447 -17.99 -18.71 -25.81
N ALA A 448 -18.21 -17.60 -26.50
CA ALA A 448 -18.81 -17.58 -27.83
C ALA A 448 -17.90 -18.27 -28.86
N ALA A 449 -16.61 -17.95 -28.86
CA ALA A 449 -15.63 -18.59 -29.75
C ALA A 449 -15.52 -20.10 -29.48
N ALA A 450 -15.52 -20.53 -28.21
CA ALA A 450 -15.52 -21.94 -27.85
C ALA A 450 -16.77 -22.67 -28.36
N ALA A 451 -17.95 -22.03 -28.28
CA ALA A 451 -19.19 -22.59 -28.81
C ALA A 451 -19.16 -22.72 -30.34
N GLU A 452 -18.61 -21.73 -31.05
CA GLU A 452 -18.44 -21.76 -32.51
C GLU A 452 -17.48 -22.86 -32.94
N ILE A 453 -16.33 -23.00 -32.26
CA ILE A 453 -15.38 -24.10 -32.51
C ILE A 453 -16.06 -25.44 -32.29
N GLN A 454 -16.88 -25.59 -31.24
CA GLN A 454 -17.57 -26.83 -30.95
C GLN A 454 -18.60 -27.19 -32.03
N ALA A 455 -19.36 -26.21 -32.53
CA ALA A 455 -20.28 -26.41 -33.64
C ALA A 455 -19.55 -26.79 -34.93
N SER A 456 -18.47 -26.09 -35.28
CA SER A 456 -17.66 -26.41 -36.46
C SER A 456 -17.01 -27.79 -36.36
N THR A 457 -16.56 -28.19 -35.16
CA THR A 457 -16.00 -29.52 -34.93
C THR A 457 -17.04 -30.62 -35.14
N GLN A 458 -18.30 -30.40 -34.71
CA GLN A 458 -19.39 -31.35 -34.97
C GLN A 458 -19.68 -31.51 -36.46
N GLU A 459 -19.67 -30.42 -37.23
CA GLU A 459 -19.81 -30.47 -38.69
C GLU A 459 -18.66 -31.25 -39.34
N GLN A 460 -17.43 -31.04 -38.86
CA GLN A 460 -16.25 -31.76 -39.34
C GLN A 460 -16.27 -33.25 -38.97
N GLU A 461 -16.78 -33.62 -37.80
CA GLU A 461 -16.99 -35.02 -37.41
C GLU A 461 -17.99 -35.70 -38.36
N ALA A 462 -19.13 -35.05 -38.65
CA ALA A 462 -20.11 -35.57 -39.61
C ALA A 462 -19.55 -35.71 -41.03
N ALA A 463 -18.75 -34.74 -41.48
CA ALA A 463 -18.06 -34.82 -42.76
C ALA A 463 -17.00 -35.95 -42.79
N GLY A 464 -16.29 -36.14 -41.67
CA GLY A 464 -15.33 -37.23 -41.49
C GLY A 464 -15.99 -38.62 -41.60
N ASP A 465 -17.16 -38.79 -41.00
CA ASP A 465 -17.94 -40.04 -41.10
C ASP A 465 -18.38 -40.32 -42.54
N GLN A 466 -18.85 -39.30 -43.26
CA GLN A 466 -19.20 -39.42 -44.69
C GLN A 466 -17.98 -39.79 -45.54
N GLN A 467 -16.82 -39.20 -45.25
CA GLN A 467 -15.59 -39.51 -45.97
C GLN A 467 -15.12 -40.94 -45.67
N SER A 468 -15.27 -41.42 -44.44
CA SER A 468 -14.99 -42.81 -44.06
C SER A 468 -15.86 -43.79 -44.86
N TYR A 469 -17.15 -43.50 -44.98
CA TYR A 469 -18.06 -44.29 -45.82
C TYR A 469 -17.65 -44.28 -47.30
N ALA A 470 -17.30 -43.11 -47.84
CA ALA A 470 -16.84 -43.00 -49.22
C ALA A 470 -15.56 -43.81 -49.47
N VAL A 471 -14.61 -43.81 -48.53
CA VAL A 471 -13.40 -44.65 -48.60
C VAL A 471 -13.76 -46.13 -48.68
N LEU A 472 -14.69 -46.61 -47.84
CA LEU A 472 -15.14 -48.02 -47.87
C LEU A 472 -15.75 -48.38 -49.23
N MET A 473 -16.61 -47.53 -49.78
CA MET A 473 -17.23 -47.74 -51.09
C MET A 473 -16.21 -47.80 -52.22
N VAL A 474 -15.19 -46.92 -52.21
CA VAL A 474 -14.13 -46.95 -53.21
C VAL A 474 -13.27 -48.21 -53.04
N SER A 475 -12.94 -48.62 -51.81
CA SER A 475 -12.21 -49.87 -51.57
C SER A 475 -12.96 -51.11 -52.09
N GLU A 476 -14.28 -51.18 -51.90
CA GLU A 476 -15.12 -52.24 -52.47
C GLU A 476 -15.10 -52.21 -54.01
N THR A 477 -15.22 -51.02 -54.59
CA THR A 477 -15.15 -50.83 -56.05
C THR A 477 -13.81 -51.28 -56.62
N ILE A 478 -12.70 -50.99 -55.93
CA ILE A 478 -11.35 -51.44 -56.30
C ILE A 478 -11.27 -52.96 -56.27
N THR A 479 -11.80 -53.61 -55.23
CA THR A 479 -11.82 -55.08 -55.15
C THR A 479 -12.61 -55.68 -56.30
N SER A 480 -13.76 -55.09 -56.65
CA SER A 480 -14.55 -55.50 -57.81
C SER A 480 -13.82 -55.29 -59.14
N LEU A 481 -13.06 -54.19 -59.29
CA LEU A 481 -12.28 -53.90 -60.49
C LEU A 481 -11.14 -54.91 -60.68
N VAL A 482 -10.46 -55.27 -59.60
CA VAL A 482 -9.41 -56.30 -59.63
C VAL A 482 -9.99 -57.64 -60.10
N GLY A 483 -11.13 -58.07 -59.53
CA GLY A 483 -11.79 -59.31 -59.95
C GLY A 483 -12.24 -59.27 -61.42
N ALA A 484 -12.84 -58.16 -61.87
CA ALA A 484 -13.24 -58.00 -63.26
C ALA A 484 -12.05 -58.01 -64.24
N ALA A 485 -10.92 -57.40 -63.85
CA ALA A 485 -9.70 -57.42 -64.64
C ALA A 485 -9.13 -58.85 -64.78
N GLU A 486 -9.13 -59.64 -63.72
CA GLU A 486 -8.72 -61.05 -63.76
C GLU A 486 -9.61 -61.88 -64.70
N ASP A 487 -10.92 -61.68 -64.65
CA ASP A 487 -11.87 -62.37 -65.53
C ASP A 487 -11.68 -62.00 -67.00
N ILE A 488 -11.51 -60.70 -67.31
CA ILE A 488 -11.23 -60.24 -68.68
C ILE A 488 -9.91 -60.81 -69.19
N SER A 489 -8.87 -60.83 -68.36
CA SER A 489 -7.56 -61.41 -68.72
C SER A 489 -7.68 -62.90 -69.06
N ARG A 490 -8.46 -63.65 -68.28
CA ARG A 490 -8.74 -65.07 -68.51
C ARG A 490 -9.49 -65.30 -69.81
N GLU A 491 -10.55 -64.52 -70.06
CA GLU A 491 -11.35 -64.61 -71.28
C GLU A 491 -10.52 -64.26 -72.52
N ALA A 492 -9.73 -63.19 -72.46
CA ALA A 492 -8.81 -62.82 -73.54
C ALA A 492 -7.75 -63.90 -73.80
N GLY A 493 -7.30 -64.60 -72.75
CA GLY A 493 -6.45 -65.78 -72.89
C GLY A 493 -7.14 -66.94 -73.61
N GLY A 494 -8.42 -67.19 -73.33
CA GLY A 494 -9.24 -68.16 -74.05
C GLY A 494 -9.39 -67.83 -75.53
N VAL A 495 -9.79 -66.59 -75.84
CA VAL A 495 -9.92 -66.09 -77.23
C VAL A 495 -8.61 -66.20 -78.01
N LEU A 496 -7.47 -65.92 -77.35
CA LEU A 496 -6.15 -66.09 -77.97
C LEU A 496 -5.89 -67.56 -78.33
N GLY A 497 -6.18 -68.48 -77.41
CA GLY A 497 -6.04 -69.92 -77.66
C GLY A 497 -6.93 -70.42 -78.80
N ASP A 498 -8.20 -70.00 -78.83
CA ASP A 498 -9.14 -70.35 -79.90
C ASP A 498 -8.69 -69.81 -81.26
N ALA A 499 -8.15 -68.58 -81.30
CA ALA A 499 -7.61 -67.99 -82.51
C ALA A 499 -6.36 -68.73 -83.01
N GLU A 500 -5.44 -69.13 -82.12
CA GLU A 500 -4.26 -69.94 -82.45
C GLU A 500 -4.65 -71.34 -82.97
N GLN A 501 -5.65 -71.97 -82.35
CA GLN A 501 -6.18 -73.25 -82.82
C GLN A 501 -6.84 -73.11 -84.20
N THR A 502 -7.57 -72.02 -84.43
CA THR A 502 -8.17 -71.72 -85.74
C THR A 502 -7.11 -71.52 -86.81
N LEU A 503 -6.00 -70.83 -86.49
CA LEU A 503 -4.87 -70.68 -87.41
C LEU A 503 -4.26 -72.03 -87.78
N ALA A 504 -3.97 -72.89 -86.79
CA ALA A 504 -3.42 -74.21 -87.05
C ALA A 504 -4.35 -75.07 -87.91
N ALA A 505 -5.66 -75.03 -87.66
CA ALA A 505 -6.65 -75.74 -88.45
C ALA A 505 -6.75 -75.19 -89.89
N THR A 506 -6.68 -73.87 -90.05
CA THR A 506 -6.72 -73.19 -91.35
C THR A 506 -5.49 -73.55 -92.18
N ASP A 507 -4.30 -73.59 -91.58
CA ASP A 507 -3.05 -73.97 -92.24
C ASP A 507 -3.10 -75.43 -92.73
N ALA A 508 -3.63 -76.34 -91.92
CA ALA A 508 -3.86 -77.72 -92.33
C ALA A 508 -4.89 -77.83 -93.48
N MET A 509 -5.93 -76.99 -93.50
CA MET A 509 -6.89 -76.94 -94.61
C MET A 509 -6.24 -76.46 -95.91
N VAL A 510 -5.39 -75.43 -95.87
CA VAL A 510 -4.66 -74.96 -97.06
C VAL A 510 -3.82 -76.08 -97.66
N GLU A 511 -3.12 -76.86 -96.84
CA GLU A 511 -2.34 -78.02 -97.30
C GLU A 511 -3.22 -79.06 -97.99
N LYS A 512 -4.37 -79.41 -97.40
CA LYS A 512 -5.30 -80.39 -97.99
C LYS A 512 -5.97 -79.91 -99.28
N ILE A 513 -6.28 -78.62 -99.39
CA ILE A 513 -6.82 -78.03 -100.62
C ILE A 513 -5.76 -78.04 -101.73
N ALA A 514 -4.50 -77.77 -101.39
CA ALA A 514 -3.39 -77.84 -102.34
C ALA A 514 -3.18 -79.28 -102.86
N GLU A 515 -3.23 -80.29 -101.98
CA GLU A 515 -3.21 -81.70 -102.39
C GLU A 515 -4.39 -82.02 -103.34
N LEU A 516 -5.60 -81.57 -103.04
CA LEU A 516 -6.77 -81.79 -103.90
C LEU A 516 -6.61 -81.12 -105.28
N GLY A 517 -6.04 -79.91 -105.31
CA GLY A 517 -5.71 -79.20 -106.55
C GLY A 517 -4.74 -80.00 -107.42
N ALA A 518 -3.67 -80.53 -106.81
CA ALA A 518 -2.69 -81.37 -107.50
C ALA A 518 -3.30 -82.67 -108.03
N TYR A 519 -4.18 -83.33 -107.26
CA TYR A 519 -4.91 -84.51 -107.74
C TYR A 519 -5.83 -84.18 -108.93
N ALA A 520 -6.55 -83.06 -108.87
CA ALA A 520 -7.43 -82.63 -109.96
C ALA A 520 -6.65 -82.31 -111.25
N GLU A 521 -5.48 -81.65 -111.13
CA GLU A 521 -4.57 -81.40 -112.25
C GLU A 521 -4.03 -82.70 -112.85
N GLY A 522 -3.61 -83.66 -112.01
CA GLY A 522 -3.18 -84.98 -112.45
C GLY A 522 -4.26 -85.75 -113.23
N ILE A 523 -5.52 -85.69 -112.76
CA ILE A 523 -6.66 -86.28 -113.49
C ILE A 523 -6.89 -85.57 -114.83
N GLY A 524 -6.77 -84.24 -114.86
CA GLY A 524 -6.86 -83.46 -116.11
C GLY A 524 -5.88 -83.94 -117.18
N GLY A 525 -4.61 -84.15 -116.81
CA GLY A 525 -3.60 -84.69 -117.72
C GLY A 525 -3.91 -86.11 -118.22
N LEU A 526 -4.48 -86.98 -117.37
CA LEU A 526 -4.93 -88.32 -117.77
C LEU A 526 -6.10 -88.25 -118.77
N LEU A 527 -7.05 -87.33 -118.57
CA LEU A 527 -8.20 -87.14 -119.45
C LEU A 527 -7.78 -86.64 -120.84
N GLU A 528 -6.79 -85.76 -120.93
CA GLU A 528 -6.18 -85.32 -122.19
C GLU A 528 -5.62 -86.52 -122.99
N GLY A 529 -4.89 -87.41 -122.31
CA GLY A 529 -4.37 -88.64 -122.91
C GLY A 529 -5.48 -89.61 -123.37
N ILE A 530 -6.55 -89.76 -122.60
CA ILE A 530 -7.71 -90.59 -123.00
C ILE A 530 -8.42 -89.97 -124.22
N ARG A 531 -8.55 -88.64 -124.26
CA ARG A 531 -9.12 -87.93 -125.41
C ARG A 531 -8.29 -88.16 -126.66
N GLU A 532 -6.97 -88.06 -126.56
CA GLU A 532 -6.06 -88.34 -127.68
C GLU A 532 -6.20 -89.79 -128.18
N ILE A 533 -6.35 -90.76 -127.26
CA ILE A 533 -6.61 -92.16 -127.62
C ILE A 533 -7.97 -92.30 -128.32
N ALA A 534 -9.01 -91.62 -127.82
CA ALA A 534 -10.35 -91.64 -128.43
C ALA A 534 -10.34 -91.01 -129.83
N ASP A 535 -9.70 -89.87 -130.02
CA ASP A 535 -9.56 -89.19 -131.32
C ASP A 535 -8.76 -90.05 -132.31
N ARG A 536 -7.67 -90.71 -131.86
CA ARG A 536 -6.95 -91.71 -132.67
C ARG A 536 -7.81 -92.92 -133.00
N SER A 537 -8.64 -93.37 -132.07
CA SER A 537 -9.55 -94.50 -132.28
C SER A 537 -10.66 -94.16 -133.26
N ASP A 538 -11.17 -92.92 -133.25
CA ASP A 538 -12.13 -92.41 -134.24
C ASP A 538 -11.50 -92.34 -135.64
N LEU A 539 -10.26 -91.85 -135.74
CA LEU A 539 -9.50 -91.85 -137.00
C LEU A 539 -9.22 -93.27 -137.52
N LEU A 540 -8.89 -94.21 -136.63
CA LEU A 540 -8.74 -95.63 -136.98
C LEU A 540 -10.07 -96.22 -137.46
N ALA A 541 -11.17 -95.90 -136.79
CA ALA A 541 -12.51 -96.34 -137.17
C ALA A 541 -12.95 -95.74 -138.51
N LEU A 542 -12.63 -94.47 -138.78
CA LEU A 542 -12.85 -93.81 -140.07
C LEU A 542 -12.07 -94.49 -141.20
N ASN A 543 -10.79 -94.79 -140.98
CA ASN A 543 -9.97 -95.55 -141.93
C ASN A 543 -10.53 -96.97 -142.15
N GLY A 544 -10.99 -97.64 -141.09
CA GLY A 544 -11.65 -98.94 -141.17
C GLY A 544 -12.97 -98.92 -141.96
N ALA A 545 -13.78 -97.87 -141.80
CA ALA A 545 -15.02 -97.68 -142.56
C ALA A 545 -14.76 -97.40 -144.05
N LEU A 546 -13.71 -96.63 -144.36
CA LEU A 546 -13.27 -96.35 -145.73
C LEU A 546 -12.83 -97.64 -146.44
N GLU A 547 -12.02 -98.47 -145.78
CA GLU A 547 -11.50 -99.72 -146.35
C GLU A 547 -12.60 -100.79 -146.46
N ALA A 548 -13.55 -100.82 -145.52
CA ALA A 548 -14.75 -101.66 -145.61
C ALA A 548 -15.65 -101.25 -146.80
N THR A 549 -15.74 -99.96 -147.11
CA THR A 549 -16.45 -99.45 -148.30
C THR A 549 -15.74 -99.84 -149.60
N ARG A 550 -14.39 -99.83 -149.60
CA ARG A 550 -13.56 -100.32 -150.71
C ARG A 550 -13.70 -101.81 -150.99
N ALA A 551 -13.88 -102.64 -149.96
CA ALA A 551 -14.01 -104.10 -150.08
C ALA A 551 -15.40 -104.58 -150.56
N GLY A 552 -16.37 -103.68 -150.74
CA GLY A 552 -17.71 -104.02 -151.26
C GLY A 552 -18.48 -105.01 -150.37
N GLU A 553 -19.09 -106.04 -150.98
CA GLU A 553 -19.88 -107.06 -150.25
C GLU A 553 -19.07 -107.82 -149.18
N ALA A 554 -17.76 -108.04 -149.39
CA ALA A 554 -16.87 -108.73 -148.45
C ALA A 554 -16.53 -107.89 -147.20
N GLY A 555 -16.74 -106.57 -147.24
CA GLY A 555 -16.41 -105.62 -146.18
C GLY A 555 -17.52 -105.38 -145.16
N ARG A 556 -18.73 -105.93 -145.31
CA ARG A 556 -19.89 -105.60 -144.46
C ARG A 556 -19.67 -105.82 -142.96
N GLY A 557 -19.00 -106.92 -142.58
CA GLY A 557 -18.68 -107.20 -141.17
C GLY A 557 -17.67 -106.19 -140.59
N PHE A 558 -16.69 -105.78 -141.39
CA PHE A 558 -15.72 -104.75 -141.00
C PHE A 558 -16.34 -103.36 -140.92
N ALA A 559 -17.28 -103.03 -141.80
CA ALA A 559 -18.03 -101.77 -141.73
C ALA A 559 -18.82 -101.63 -140.43
N LEU A 560 -19.44 -102.73 -139.96
CA LEU A 560 -20.17 -102.75 -138.69
C LEU A 560 -19.23 -102.55 -137.49
N VAL A 561 -18.08 -103.21 -137.47
CA VAL A 561 -17.08 -103.05 -136.41
C VAL A 561 -16.51 -101.64 -136.40
N ALA A 562 -16.21 -101.06 -137.57
CA ALA A 562 -15.74 -99.68 -137.70
C ALA A 562 -16.80 -98.67 -137.21
N ALA A 563 -18.08 -98.88 -137.54
CA ALA A 563 -19.17 -98.03 -137.04
C ALA A 563 -19.33 -98.12 -135.51
N GLU A 564 -19.21 -99.32 -134.92
CA GLU A 564 -19.29 -99.48 -133.46
C GLU A 564 -18.05 -98.91 -132.75
N MET A 565 -16.85 -99.03 -133.33
CA MET A 565 -15.63 -98.40 -132.82
C MET A 565 -15.69 -96.88 -132.86
N ARG A 566 -16.21 -96.29 -133.95
CA ARG A 566 -16.46 -94.85 -134.04
C ARG A 566 -17.47 -94.39 -132.99
N ARG A 567 -18.59 -95.11 -132.85
CA ARG A 567 -19.61 -94.83 -131.83
C ARG A 567 -19.07 -95.02 -130.40
N LEU A 568 -18.08 -95.88 -130.19
CA LEU A 568 -17.38 -96.02 -128.91
C LEU A 568 -16.42 -94.85 -128.67
N ALA A 569 -15.63 -94.45 -129.67
CA ALA A 569 -14.74 -93.30 -129.60
C ALA A 569 -15.52 -92.00 -129.32
N GLU A 570 -16.60 -91.73 -130.05
CA GLU A 570 -17.50 -90.59 -129.80
C GLU A 570 -18.09 -90.60 -128.38
N ARG A 571 -18.47 -91.78 -127.86
CA ARG A 571 -18.94 -91.94 -126.47
C ARG A 571 -17.83 -91.69 -125.44
N VAL A 572 -16.61 -92.17 -125.69
CA VAL A 572 -15.45 -91.92 -124.82
C VAL A 572 -15.10 -90.43 -124.81
N THR A 573 -15.05 -89.76 -125.98
CA THR A 573 -14.80 -88.32 -126.07
C THR A 573 -15.86 -87.50 -125.33
N SER A 574 -17.14 -87.88 -125.44
CA SER A 574 -18.22 -87.24 -124.68
C SER A 574 -18.06 -87.46 -123.16
N MET A 575 -17.75 -88.68 -122.71
CA MET A 575 -17.53 -88.97 -121.29
C MET A 575 -16.31 -88.23 -120.74
N VAL A 576 -15.22 -88.16 -121.51
CA VAL A 576 -14.03 -87.40 -121.14
C VAL A 576 -14.33 -85.91 -121.04
N ALA A 577 -15.12 -85.34 -121.96
CA ALA A 577 -15.55 -83.95 -121.89
C ALA A 577 -16.39 -83.67 -120.62
N ASP A 578 -17.31 -84.57 -120.27
CA ASP A 578 -18.12 -84.47 -119.05
C ASP A 578 -17.25 -84.57 -117.77
N VAL A 579 -16.32 -85.52 -117.71
CA VAL A 579 -15.41 -85.66 -116.55
C VAL A 579 -14.45 -84.46 -116.48
N HIS A 580 -13.95 -83.97 -117.61
CA HIS A 580 -13.12 -82.76 -117.68
C HIS A 580 -13.87 -81.56 -117.10
N ALA A 581 -15.13 -81.34 -117.50
CA ALA A 581 -15.95 -80.26 -116.94
C ALA A 581 -16.12 -80.38 -115.41
N ARG A 582 -16.26 -81.59 -114.88
CA ARG A 582 -16.32 -81.82 -113.42
C ARG A 582 -14.97 -81.53 -112.74
N VAL A 583 -13.86 -81.93 -113.33
CA VAL A 583 -12.50 -81.62 -112.82
C VAL A 583 -12.26 -80.12 -112.80
N THR A 584 -12.64 -79.40 -113.87
CA THR A 584 -12.57 -77.93 -113.91
C THR A 584 -13.42 -77.30 -112.80
N ASN A 585 -14.62 -77.82 -112.54
CA ASN A 585 -15.45 -77.36 -111.42
C ASN A 585 -14.81 -77.63 -110.05
N ILE A 586 -14.14 -78.78 -109.87
CA ILE A 586 -13.37 -79.10 -108.64
C ILE A 586 -12.22 -78.11 -108.47
N GLN A 587 -11.44 -77.84 -109.53
CA GLN A 587 -10.35 -76.86 -109.50
C GLN A 587 -10.85 -75.45 -109.15
N ALA A 588 -11.95 -75.02 -109.76
CA ALA A 588 -12.58 -73.74 -109.45
C ALA A 588 -13.10 -73.67 -108.00
N ALA A 589 -13.71 -74.75 -107.50
CA ALA A 589 -14.17 -74.86 -106.12
C ALA A 589 -13.00 -74.86 -105.12
N SER A 590 -11.89 -75.56 -105.43
CA SER A 590 -10.67 -75.52 -104.62
C SER A 590 -10.07 -74.13 -104.54
N ALA A 591 -9.93 -73.44 -105.68
CA ALA A 591 -9.44 -72.05 -105.70
C ALA A 591 -10.34 -71.09 -104.91
N GLY A 592 -11.66 -71.25 -105.04
CA GLY A 592 -12.62 -70.50 -104.23
C GLY A 592 -12.50 -70.79 -102.73
N THR A 593 -12.27 -72.06 -102.37
CA THR A 593 -12.08 -72.48 -100.97
C THR A 593 -10.79 -71.91 -100.40
N THR A 594 -9.66 -71.95 -101.13
CA THR A 594 -8.39 -71.32 -100.71
C THR A 594 -8.57 -69.84 -100.39
N ALA A 595 -9.31 -69.09 -101.23
CA ALA A 595 -9.56 -67.68 -101.00
C ALA A 595 -10.39 -67.41 -99.72
N VAL A 596 -11.32 -68.31 -99.36
CA VAL A 596 -12.06 -68.23 -98.09
C VAL A 596 -11.16 -68.59 -96.92
N THR A 597 -10.34 -69.64 -97.05
CA THR A 597 -9.40 -70.09 -96.02
C THR A 597 -8.35 -69.02 -95.70
N GLU A 598 -7.83 -68.30 -96.69
CA GLU A 598 -6.93 -67.16 -96.47
C GLU A 598 -7.59 -66.01 -95.71
N ARG A 599 -8.88 -65.72 -95.99
CA ARG A 599 -9.62 -64.74 -95.18
C ARG A 599 -9.82 -65.21 -93.75
N SER A 600 -10.11 -66.50 -93.55
CA SER A 600 -10.21 -67.09 -92.21
C SER A 600 -8.88 -67.00 -91.45
N ARG A 601 -7.75 -67.22 -92.14
CA ARG A 601 -6.41 -67.04 -91.59
C ARG A 601 -6.18 -65.61 -91.14
N ALA A 602 -6.43 -64.63 -92.02
CA ALA A 602 -6.28 -63.22 -91.71
C ALA A 602 -7.16 -62.78 -90.53
N LEU A 603 -8.41 -63.26 -90.48
CA LEU A 603 -9.33 -63.00 -89.38
C LEU A 603 -8.80 -63.57 -88.06
N ALA A 604 -8.36 -64.82 -88.04
CA ALA A 604 -7.81 -65.45 -86.83
C ALA A 604 -6.52 -64.77 -86.35
N GLN A 605 -5.65 -64.32 -87.26
CA GLN A 605 -4.47 -63.50 -86.91
C GLN A 605 -4.87 -62.17 -86.27
N SER A 606 -5.88 -61.50 -86.83
CA SER A 606 -6.42 -60.25 -86.28
C SER A 606 -7.03 -60.47 -84.89
N THR A 607 -7.80 -61.55 -84.70
CA THR A 607 -8.39 -61.91 -83.39
C THR A 607 -7.31 -62.19 -82.36
N ALA A 608 -6.26 -62.94 -82.72
CA ALA A 608 -5.13 -63.21 -81.82
C ALA A 608 -4.36 -61.92 -81.45
N ALA A 609 -4.19 -60.99 -82.40
CA ALA A 609 -3.56 -59.71 -82.13
C ALA A 609 -4.41 -58.85 -81.16
N ALA A 610 -5.72 -58.77 -81.39
CA ALA A 610 -6.64 -58.05 -80.51
C ALA A 610 -6.67 -58.64 -79.09
N ALA A 611 -6.71 -59.97 -78.97
CA ALA A 611 -6.66 -60.64 -77.67
C ALA A 611 -5.36 -60.33 -76.89
N ARG A 612 -4.21 -60.30 -77.58
CA ARG A 612 -2.92 -59.89 -76.98
C ARG A 612 -2.94 -58.43 -76.52
N GLU A 613 -3.52 -57.53 -77.31
CA GLU A 613 -3.65 -56.13 -76.96
C GLU A 613 -4.54 -55.92 -75.72
N ILE A 614 -5.68 -56.62 -75.66
CA ILE A 614 -6.58 -56.60 -74.49
C ILE A 614 -5.83 -57.04 -73.23
N ARG A 615 -5.08 -58.14 -73.28
CA ARG A 615 -4.28 -58.61 -72.13
C ARG A 615 -3.27 -57.56 -71.66
N ALA A 616 -2.54 -56.94 -72.60
CA ALA A 616 -1.57 -55.88 -72.27
C ALA A 616 -2.24 -54.60 -71.72
N LEU A 617 -3.47 -54.29 -72.13
CA LEU A 617 -4.25 -53.20 -71.56
C LEU A 617 -4.65 -53.53 -70.11
N ILE A 618 -5.13 -54.75 -69.86
CA ILE A 618 -5.56 -55.20 -68.54
C ILE A 618 -4.40 -55.27 -67.55
N GLU A 619 -3.22 -55.72 -67.97
CA GLU A 619 -2.01 -55.69 -67.12
C GLU A 619 -1.66 -54.25 -66.70
N ARG A 620 -1.74 -53.28 -67.62
CA ARG A 620 -1.54 -51.86 -67.29
C ARG A 620 -2.61 -51.32 -66.34
N GLN A 621 -3.88 -51.65 -66.59
CA GLN A 621 -4.99 -51.25 -65.73
C GLN A 621 -4.86 -51.84 -64.31
N GLY A 622 -4.30 -53.05 -64.18
CA GLY A 622 -3.99 -53.66 -62.88
C GLY A 622 -3.02 -52.81 -62.05
N VAL A 623 -1.93 -52.35 -62.66
CA VAL A 623 -0.94 -51.47 -62.00
C VAL A 623 -1.57 -50.14 -61.58
N GLU A 624 -2.39 -49.54 -62.44
CA GLU A 624 -3.10 -48.30 -62.10
C GLU A 624 -4.11 -48.51 -60.96
N THR A 625 -4.80 -49.63 -60.93
CA THR A 625 -5.76 -49.99 -59.88
C THR A 625 -5.06 -50.19 -58.52
N GLU A 626 -3.88 -50.82 -58.51
CA GLU A 626 -3.06 -50.97 -57.31
C GLU A 626 -2.56 -49.62 -56.77
N ALA A 627 -2.18 -48.70 -57.66
CA ALA A 627 -1.83 -47.34 -57.27
C ALA A 627 -3.03 -46.59 -56.65
N VAL A 628 -4.23 -46.75 -57.21
CA VAL A 628 -5.46 -46.19 -56.64
C VAL A 628 -5.76 -46.82 -55.26
N ALA A 629 -5.57 -48.13 -55.10
CA ALA A 629 -5.73 -48.81 -53.81
C ALA A 629 -4.80 -48.23 -52.73
N THR A 630 -3.53 -48.00 -53.07
CA THR A 630 -2.55 -47.39 -52.18
C THR A 630 -2.95 -45.97 -51.78
N ASN A 631 -3.40 -45.16 -52.74
CA ASN A 631 -3.89 -43.81 -52.47
C ASN A 631 -5.11 -43.80 -51.54
N ILE A 632 -6.04 -44.74 -51.72
CA ILE A 632 -7.22 -44.86 -50.85
C ILE A 632 -6.84 -45.27 -49.42
N HIS A 633 -5.83 -46.14 -49.24
CA HIS A 633 -5.29 -46.41 -47.90
C HIS A 633 -4.72 -45.15 -47.24
N GLN A 634 -4.00 -44.31 -47.97
CA GLN A 634 -3.47 -43.05 -47.45
C GLN A 634 -4.58 -42.05 -47.11
N VAL A 635 -5.65 -42.00 -47.91
CA VAL A 635 -6.85 -41.20 -47.60
C VAL A 635 -7.50 -41.72 -46.31
N ALA A 636 -7.62 -43.03 -46.14
CA ALA A 636 -8.18 -43.64 -44.93
C ALA A 636 -7.37 -43.28 -43.67
N ASP A 637 -6.04 -43.28 -43.76
CA ASP A 637 -5.16 -42.84 -42.66
C ASP A 637 -5.38 -41.36 -42.33
N THR A 638 -5.53 -40.51 -43.35
CA THR A 638 -5.77 -39.08 -43.19
C THR A 638 -7.12 -38.81 -42.52
N VAL A 639 -8.17 -39.54 -42.91
CA VAL A 639 -9.50 -39.46 -42.26
C VAL A 639 -9.42 -39.85 -40.79
N ARG A 640 -8.69 -40.94 -40.46
CA ARG A 640 -8.47 -41.36 -39.07
C ARG A 640 -7.71 -40.31 -38.26
N ALA A 641 -6.67 -39.71 -38.83
CA ALA A 641 -5.92 -38.65 -38.18
C ALA A 641 -6.80 -37.40 -37.96
N SER A 642 -7.64 -37.04 -38.92
CA SER A 642 -8.60 -35.95 -38.80
C SER A 642 -9.61 -36.18 -37.68
N ALA A 643 -10.14 -37.39 -37.55
CA ALA A 643 -11.07 -37.74 -36.48
C ALA A 643 -10.42 -37.60 -35.08
N ALA A 644 -9.16 -38.03 -34.93
CA ALA A 644 -8.41 -37.84 -33.70
C ALA A 644 -8.16 -36.35 -33.39
N ALA A 645 -7.80 -35.57 -34.40
CA ALA A 645 -7.62 -34.12 -34.27
C ALA A 645 -8.92 -33.40 -33.86
N ASN A 646 -10.06 -33.76 -34.47
CA ASN A 646 -11.36 -33.21 -34.13
C ASN A 646 -11.74 -33.52 -32.68
N SER A 647 -11.53 -34.77 -32.23
CA SER A 647 -11.78 -35.14 -30.83
C SER A 647 -10.92 -34.31 -29.85
N GLN A 648 -9.68 -34.01 -30.21
CA GLN A 648 -8.80 -33.16 -29.40
C GLN A 648 -9.29 -31.70 -29.39
N THR A 649 -9.68 -31.17 -30.56
CA THR A 649 -10.25 -29.81 -30.70
C THR A 649 -11.54 -29.65 -29.92
N ARG A 650 -12.40 -30.68 -29.87
CA ARG A 650 -13.61 -30.67 -29.04
C ARG A 650 -13.26 -30.57 -27.56
N ALA A 651 -12.30 -31.35 -27.09
CA ALA A 651 -11.86 -31.31 -25.70
C ALA A 651 -11.25 -29.95 -25.31
N THR A 652 -10.48 -29.32 -26.21
CA THR A 652 -9.95 -27.98 -25.96
C THR A 652 -11.05 -26.92 -25.96
N ALA A 653 -12.02 -26.99 -26.86
CA ALA A 653 -13.17 -26.09 -26.87
C ALA A 653 -14.00 -26.19 -25.58
N GLU A 654 -14.25 -27.41 -25.08
CA GLU A 654 -14.90 -27.65 -23.78
C GLU A 654 -14.09 -27.03 -22.63
N GLY A 655 -12.76 -27.18 -22.66
CA GLY A 655 -11.87 -26.55 -21.69
C GLY A 655 -11.90 -25.02 -21.71
N LEU A 656 -11.89 -24.42 -22.90
CA LEU A 656 -11.99 -22.95 -23.07
C LEU A 656 -13.32 -22.43 -22.53
N LYS A 657 -14.42 -23.14 -22.81
CA LYS A 657 -15.75 -22.79 -22.28
C LYS A 657 -15.77 -22.83 -20.74
N LEU A 658 -15.20 -23.87 -20.12
CA LEU A 658 -15.13 -23.97 -18.67
C LEU A 658 -14.29 -22.83 -18.05
N GLN A 659 -13.20 -22.45 -18.70
CA GLN A 659 -12.37 -21.31 -18.28
C GLN A 659 -13.13 -20.00 -18.39
N ALA A 660 -13.84 -19.78 -19.50
CA ALA A 660 -14.68 -18.61 -19.71
C ALA A 660 -15.78 -18.51 -18.63
N ASP A 661 -16.51 -19.59 -18.36
CA ASP A 661 -17.54 -19.65 -17.31
C ASP A 661 -16.93 -19.39 -15.91
N THR A 662 -15.69 -19.80 -15.68
CA THR A 662 -14.99 -19.55 -14.41
C THR A 662 -14.59 -18.09 -14.27
N LEU A 663 -14.07 -17.46 -15.34
CA LEU A 663 -13.77 -16.03 -15.36
C LEU A 663 -15.04 -15.19 -15.18
N GLU A 664 -16.14 -15.56 -15.84
CA GLU A 664 -17.43 -14.89 -15.68
C GLU A 664 -17.94 -14.98 -14.23
N ARG A 665 -17.83 -16.16 -13.59
CA ARG A 665 -18.21 -16.31 -12.17
C ARG A 665 -17.32 -15.50 -11.23
N LEU A 666 -16.01 -15.48 -11.45
CA LEU A 666 -15.07 -14.70 -10.63
C LEU A 666 -15.31 -13.20 -10.74
N THR A 667 -15.69 -12.72 -11.92
CA THR A 667 -15.99 -11.30 -12.16
C THR A 667 -17.42 -10.89 -11.79
N ARG A 668 -18.36 -11.84 -11.65
CA ARG A 668 -19.69 -11.59 -11.05
C ARG A 668 -19.66 -11.56 -9.53
N ALA A 669 -18.78 -12.32 -8.89
CA ALA A 669 -18.69 -12.36 -7.43
C ALA A 669 -18.14 -11.06 -6.80
N SER A 670 -17.69 -10.11 -7.62
CA SER A 670 -17.26 -8.77 -7.21
C SER A 670 -18.36 -7.70 -7.27
N GLU A 671 -19.59 -8.07 -7.67
CA GLU A 671 -20.82 -7.27 -7.48
C GLU A 671 -21.50 -7.66 -6.15
#